data_AF-A0A1M3BZT1-F1
#
_entry.id   AF-A0A1M3BZT1-F1
#
_cell.length_a   1.000
_cell.length_b   1.000
_cell.length_c   1.000
_cell.angle_alpha   90.00
_cell.angle_beta   90.00
_cell.angle_gamma   90.00
#
_symmetry.space_group_name_H-M   'P 1'
#
loop_
_entity.id
_entity.type
_entity.pdbx_description
1 polymer ?
#
loop_
_entity_poly.entity_id
_entity_poly.type
_entity_poly.pdbx_seq_one_letter_code
_entity_poly.pdbx_strand_id
1 'polypeptide(L)'
;MLSTYTSYNLISKDMLKSLDRTAAETSNAREAEYYKENIGKVGSVDAFLDDYRLYSYAMKAYGLDDMTYAKAFMRKVLDSDLTDANSFANKLSDERYRNFASAFSFSASTATPQTETQLDEIIGLYSATAANAGSAIKEETRYYNIVIDTVTSADQLLNNDRLRNYVFTAFGIDPNTYSRTVVRGVLGSDPDDPGSYFNTTFGVRAEEAATAIEAANAELAGLPSNDANKARIAELRAEITRQNAVIANAQKYRALAEAYSFASDGTATAGTVQDAAQKAGTNQLYTLSNPRVTSEAALMNKDYFESRIGSITTAHELVSDPRLLNYIKVAFDLNKASVVSSTISNILTSDPDPNDATSYINLFGGADKAKYVALRAAFNFQEDGSLAAGDTAQTAAQTAAAARGYMVHYNDKDDEADATAVKRFKSQIGAVKSVQDFVGEASVYNFALKAFGLDPASVSAFTVKRVLKSDLNDPRSYVYQLKDDRFVQLAKAFNFGADGNITAPKLAQSESEILVMSRAYVTAKSRFGTKDDKAKAEEEAKYYATQIQRVETTKEFLSDERLVSFVLTANGIDPKSVDPVFMEKIFASDLDDPKSFVNRQADRGFRKIVASFNFNAEGKIKQPDDAEIQSRRGIYETIDSHVRQMLEEEAGNDNAGVRLALYFERKAATITTPYDILADDALFEVFKVVYQLPDEVGSANIDAQAEMIKRHLDLKELQDPQAVSKMIVKFSVLYDLNNQATTDPALSVLTNSGSSGISADLMMSLAQLRTGGA
;
A
#
# COMPACT_ATOMS: atom_id res chain seq x y z
N MET A 1 13.57 -58.32 18.40
CA MET A 1 13.30 -56.92 18.01
C MET A 1 12.06 -56.92 17.12
N LEU A 2 11.21 -55.91 17.21
CA LEU A 2 10.11 -55.74 16.24
C LEU A 2 10.71 -55.48 14.85
N SER A 3 10.01 -55.89 13.80
CA SER A 3 10.42 -55.60 12.42
C SER A 3 10.41 -54.09 12.17
N THR A 4 11.24 -53.61 11.24
CA THR A 4 11.32 -52.18 10.87
C THR A 4 9.94 -51.64 10.52
N TYR A 5 9.17 -52.39 9.72
CA TYR A 5 7.81 -51.99 9.33
C TYR A 5 6.86 -51.86 10.52
N THR A 6 6.89 -52.81 11.47
CA THR A 6 5.98 -52.79 12.61
C THR A 6 6.28 -51.60 13.52
N SER A 7 7.57 -51.36 13.81
CA SER A 7 8.00 -50.22 14.64
C SER A 7 7.69 -48.89 13.98
N TYR A 8 7.99 -48.74 12.68
CA TYR A 8 7.65 -47.56 11.90
C TYR A 8 6.13 -47.29 11.92
N ASN A 9 5.31 -48.31 11.65
CA ASN A 9 3.87 -48.15 11.58
C ASN A 9 3.24 -47.79 12.93
N LEU A 10 3.79 -48.28 14.05
CA LEU A 10 3.35 -47.88 15.40
C LEU A 10 3.57 -46.39 15.66
N ILE A 11 4.68 -45.83 15.17
CA ILE A 11 5.00 -44.40 15.30
C ILE A 11 4.19 -43.58 14.31
N SER A 12 4.21 -43.93 13.02
CA SER A 12 3.57 -43.17 11.94
C SER A 12 2.04 -43.09 12.09
N LYS A 13 1.39 -44.17 12.53
CA LYS A 13 -0.08 -44.20 12.72
C LYS A 13 -0.58 -43.23 13.79
N ASP A 14 0.23 -42.96 14.81
CA ASP A 14 -0.08 -42.03 15.90
C ASP A 14 1.10 -41.09 16.14
N MET A 15 1.53 -40.42 15.07
CA MET A 15 2.71 -39.54 15.04
C MET A 15 2.59 -38.43 16.07
N LEU A 16 1.40 -37.83 16.20
CA LEU A 16 1.15 -36.76 17.16
C LEU A 16 1.43 -37.22 18.59
N LYS A 17 0.87 -38.37 19.00
CA LYS A 17 1.08 -38.92 20.33
C LYS A 17 2.54 -39.31 20.57
N SER A 18 3.22 -39.82 19.54
CA SER A 18 4.64 -40.15 19.61
C SER A 18 5.48 -38.89 19.85
N LEU A 19 5.23 -37.82 19.09
CA LEU A 19 5.88 -36.52 19.27
C LEU A 19 5.56 -35.91 20.64
N ASP A 20 4.30 -35.95 21.09
CA ASP A 20 3.89 -35.42 22.40
C ASP A 20 4.59 -36.17 23.54
N ARG A 21 4.73 -37.50 23.42
CA ARG A 21 5.48 -38.31 24.39
C ARG A 21 6.95 -37.91 24.43
N THR A 22 7.61 -37.82 23.27
CA THR A 22 9.02 -37.41 23.18
C THR A 22 9.21 -35.98 23.69
N ALA A 23 8.30 -35.06 23.39
CA ALA A 23 8.33 -33.69 23.90
C ALA A 23 8.17 -33.62 25.43
N ALA A 24 7.37 -34.50 26.02
CA ALA A 24 7.10 -34.55 27.46
C ALA A 24 8.23 -35.20 28.28
N GLU A 25 9.22 -35.82 27.64
CA GLU A 25 10.41 -36.32 28.33
C GLU A 25 11.12 -35.17 29.05
N THR A 26 11.55 -35.41 30.30
CA THR A 26 12.05 -34.36 31.18
C THR A 26 13.20 -33.54 30.58
N SER A 27 14.11 -34.19 29.84
CA SER A 27 15.21 -33.49 29.14
C SER A 27 14.68 -32.61 28.01
N ASN A 28 13.83 -33.15 27.13
CA ASN A 28 13.35 -32.46 25.93
C ASN A 28 12.44 -31.28 26.31
N ALA A 29 11.56 -31.48 27.29
CA ALA A 29 10.70 -30.42 27.83
C ALA A 29 11.53 -29.25 28.39
N ARG A 30 12.58 -29.55 29.16
CA ARG A 30 13.46 -28.55 29.76
C ARG A 30 14.27 -27.78 28.73
N GLU A 31 14.74 -28.44 27.67
CA GLU A 31 15.46 -27.76 26.58
C GLU A 31 14.51 -26.87 25.75
N ALA A 32 13.30 -27.35 25.45
CA ALA A 32 12.29 -26.56 24.75
C ALA A 32 11.83 -25.34 25.57
N GLU A 33 11.63 -25.51 26.89
CA GLU A 33 11.30 -24.42 27.82
C GLU A 33 12.43 -23.39 27.88
N TYR A 34 13.68 -23.84 28.04
CA TYR A 34 14.83 -22.94 28.02
C TYR A 34 14.95 -22.17 26.71
N TYR A 35 14.75 -22.84 25.57
CA TYR A 35 14.77 -22.18 24.26
C TYR A 35 13.70 -21.09 24.17
N LYS A 36 12.44 -21.42 24.50
CA LYS A 36 11.30 -20.50 24.44
C LYS A 36 11.46 -19.29 25.36
N GLU A 37 12.00 -19.49 26.56
CA GLU A 37 12.17 -18.41 27.55
C GLU A 37 13.35 -17.47 27.27
N ASN A 38 14.34 -17.90 26.48
CA ASN A 38 15.59 -17.16 26.33
C ASN A 38 15.86 -16.68 24.91
N ILE A 39 15.32 -17.33 23.87
CA ILE A 39 15.60 -16.93 22.48
C ILE A 39 15.15 -15.50 22.16
N GLY A 40 14.00 -15.07 22.71
CA GLY A 40 13.51 -13.69 22.56
C GLY A 40 14.33 -12.63 23.29
N LYS A 41 15.26 -13.02 24.18
CA LYS A 41 16.18 -12.09 24.87
C LYS A 41 17.46 -11.83 24.07
N VAL A 42 17.70 -12.60 23.02
CA VAL A 42 18.89 -12.50 22.19
C VAL A 42 18.64 -11.47 21.10
N GLY A 43 19.46 -10.43 21.03
CA GLY A 43 19.29 -9.32 20.07
C GLY A 43 20.27 -9.28 18.90
N SER A 44 21.20 -10.24 18.80
CA SER A 44 22.22 -10.25 17.75
C SER A 44 22.71 -11.65 17.40
N VAL A 45 23.29 -11.78 16.20
CA VAL A 45 23.97 -13.03 15.76
C VAL A 45 25.09 -13.41 16.74
N ASP A 46 25.84 -12.43 17.26
CA ASP A 46 26.88 -12.65 18.26
C ASP A 46 26.33 -13.31 19.52
N ALA A 47 25.30 -12.69 20.11
CA ALA A 47 24.69 -13.19 21.34
C ALA A 47 24.08 -14.59 21.15
N PHE A 48 23.51 -14.87 19.96
CA PHE A 48 22.98 -16.19 19.63
C PHE A 48 24.09 -17.25 19.51
N LEU A 49 25.18 -16.94 18.80
CA LEU A 49 26.29 -17.87 18.61
C LEU A 49 27.11 -18.09 19.91
N ASP A 50 27.07 -17.14 20.85
CA ASP A 50 27.75 -17.24 22.14
C ASP A 50 26.97 -18.09 23.16
N ASP A 51 25.63 -18.08 23.11
CA ASP A 51 24.81 -19.01 23.90
C ASP A 51 24.82 -20.40 23.27
N TYR A 52 25.77 -21.23 23.70
CA TYR A 52 25.92 -22.59 23.18
C TYR A 52 24.66 -23.43 23.34
N ARG A 53 23.86 -23.23 24.39
CA ARG A 53 22.67 -24.04 24.65
C ARG A 53 21.55 -23.71 23.65
N LEU A 54 21.31 -22.42 23.39
CA LEU A 54 20.37 -21.99 22.36
C LEU A 54 20.83 -22.38 20.95
N TYR A 55 22.10 -22.15 20.64
CA TYR A 55 22.66 -22.42 19.33
C TYR A 55 22.69 -23.92 19.00
N SER A 56 23.13 -24.78 19.92
CA SER A 56 23.15 -26.24 19.72
C SER A 56 21.74 -26.81 19.58
N TYR A 57 20.78 -26.35 20.39
CA TYR A 57 19.38 -26.72 20.26
C TYR A 57 18.83 -26.42 18.85
N ALA A 58 19.07 -25.20 18.36
CA ALA A 58 18.67 -24.81 17.02
C ALA A 58 19.39 -25.65 15.95
N MET A 59 20.72 -25.81 16.03
CA MET A 59 21.48 -26.60 15.06
C MET A 59 20.95 -28.03 14.97
N LYS A 60 20.64 -28.66 16.10
CA LYS A 60 20.02 -29.98 16.14
C LYS A 60 18.65 -30.01 15.48
N ALA A 61 17.80 -29.02 15.73
CA ALA A 61 16.47 -28.92 15.13
C ALA A 61 16.50 -28.97 13.59
N TYR A 62 17.52 -28.35 12.98
CA TYR A 62 17.69 -28.33 11.52
C TYR A 62 18.60 -29.44 11.00
N GLY A 63 19.00 -30.40 11.85
CA GLY A 63 19.85 -31.53 11.48
C GLY A 63 21.29 -31.13 11.16
N LEU A 64 21.81 -30.09 11.83
CA LEU A 64 23.15 -29.53 11.68
C LEU A 64 24.01 -29.76 12.94
N ASP A 65 23.68 -30.73 13.79
CA ASP A 65 24.33 -31.00 15.08
C ASP A 65 25.86 -31.19 14.93
N ASP A 66 26.27 -31.96 13.91
CA ASP A 66 27.67 -32.21 13.58
C ASP A 66 28.43 -30.93 13.15
N MET A 67 27.71 -29.87 12.78
CA MET A 67 28.27 -28.60 12.30
C MET A 67 28.24 -27.51 13.38
N THR A 68 27.92 -27.86 14.63
CA THR A 68 27.92 -26.92 15.76
C THR A 68 29.29 -26.24 15.97
N TYR A 69 30.40 -26.89 15.62
CA TYR A 69 31.72 -26.26 15.72
C TYR A 69 31.94 -25.11 14.71
N ALA A 70 31.19 -25.07 13.61
CA ALA A 70 31.40 -24.17 12.48
C ALA A 70 30.78 -22.77 12.67
N LYS A 71 30.96 -22.15 13.84
CA LYS A 71 30.32 -20.86 14.21
C LYS A 71 30.55 -19.73 13.19
N ALA A 72 31.75 -19.63 12.62
CA ALA A 72 32.06 -18.60 11.61
C ALA A 72 31.33 -18.81 10.28
N PHE A 73 31.06 -20.07 9.91
CA PHE A 73 30.24 -20.40 8.75
C PHE A 73 28.79 -20.06 9.03
N MET A 74 28.27 -20.46 10.19
CA MET A 74 26.89 -20.16 10.60
C MET A 74 26.62 -18.66 10.74
N ARG A 75 27.61 -17.87 11.18
CA ARG A 75 27.53 -16.41 11.12
C ARG A 75 27.21 -15.92 9.71
N LYS A 76 27.95 -16.38 8.69
CA LYS A 76 27.70 -15.98 7.29
C LYS A 76 26.32 -16.45 6.79
N VAL A 77 25.85 -17.61 7.26
CA VAL A 77 24.50 -18.10 6.95
C VAL A 77 23.45 -17.17 7.54
N LEU A 78 23.60 -16.77 8.80
CA LEU A 78 22.66 -15.90 9.51
C LEU A 78 22.71 -14.43 9.06
N ASP A 79 23.88 -13.95 8.62
CA ASP A 79 24.07 -12.61 8.05
C ASP A 79 23.59 -12.53 6.58
N SER A 80 23.17 -13.64 5.98
CA SER A 80 22.74 -13.66 4.57
C SER A 80 21.38 -13.00 4.40
N ASP A 81 21.32 -11.99 3.53
CA ASP A 81 20.05 -11.48 3.04
C ASP A 81 19.38 -12.54 2.15
N LEU A 82 18.35 -13.19 2.67
CA LEU A 82 17.65 -14.21 1.90
C LEU A 82 16.98 -13.60 0.68
N THR A 83 16.61 -12.31 0.64
CA THR A 83 15.99 -11.66 -0.53
C THR A 83 16.88 -11.64 -1.77
N ASP A 84 18.21 -11.54 -1.58
CA ASP A 84 19.18 -11.57 -2.66
C ASP A 84 19.47 -13.01 -3.11
N ALA A 85 19.12 -13.34 -4.36
CA ALA A 85 19.38 -14.64 -4.97
C ALA A 85 20.88 -15.02 -4.98
N ASN A 86 21.79 -14.05 -4.84
CA ASN A 86 23.22 -14.24 -4.81
C ASN A 86 23.83 -14.29 -3.39
N SER A 87 23.02 -14.22 -2.34
CA SER A 87 23.50 -14.27 -0.96
C SER A 87 24.15 -15.61 -0.63
N PHE A 88 24.96 -15.62 0.44
CA PHE A 88 25.75 -16.79 0.80
C PHE A 88 24.87 -18.02 1.05
N ALA A 89 23.83 -17.89 1.89
CA ALA A 89 22.89 -18.98 2.16
C ALA A 89 22.14 -19.48 0.91
N ASN A 90 21.78 -18.60 -0.03
CA ASN A 90 21.09 -19.00 -1.27
C ASN A 90 21.99 -19.75 -2.28
N LYS A 91 23.32 -19.58 -2.17
CA LYS A 91 24.30 -20.27 -3.01
C LYS A 91 24.74 -21.63 -2.46
N LEU A 92 24.39 -21.95 -1.21
CA LEU A 92 24.73 -23.25 -0.63
C LEU A 92 23.88 -24.36 -1.28
N SER A 93 24.52 -25.49 -1.57
CA SER A 93 23.84 -26.68 -2.09
C SER A 93 22.99 -27.37 -1.03
N ASP A 94 23.43 -27.34 0.23
CA ASP A 94 22.68 -27.91 1.34
C ASP A 94 21.61 -26.94 1.83
N GLU A 95 20.35 -27.28 1.57
CA GLU A 95 19.20 -26.45 1.90
C GLU A 95 18.96 -26.27 3.40
N ARG A 96 19.54 -27.14 4.26
CA ARG A 96 19.38 -27.03 5.72
C ARG A 96 19.87 -25.68 6.24
N TYR A 97 20.95 -25.14 5.67
CA TYR A 97 21.46 -23.81 6.04
C TYR A 97 20.51 -22.69 5.65
N ARG A 98 19.88 -22.79 4.47
CA ARG A 98 18.87 -21.81 4.03
C ARG A 98 17.60 -21.91 4.88
N ASN A 99 17.18 -23.12 5.23
CA ASN A 99 16.04 -23.36 6.12
C ASN A 99 16.33 -22.83 7.53
N PHE A 100 17.54 -23.06 8.05
CA PHE A 100 18.01 -22.48 9.30
C PHE A 100 17.94 -20.95 9.24
N ALA A 101 18.58 -20.32 8.25
CA ALA A 101 18.52 -18.87 8.06
C ALA A 101 17.08 -18.35 7.94
N SER A 102 16.17 -19.08 7.28
CA SER A 102 14.77 -18.65 7.12
C SER A 102 13.95 -18.65 8.41
N ALA A 103 14.42 -19.35 9.44
CA ALA A 103 13.79 -19.37 10.74
C ALA A 103 14.27 -18.23 11.64
N PHE A 104 15.46 -17.68 11.38
CA PHE A 104 16.05 -16.59 12.13
C PHE A 104 16.07 -15.30 11.30
N SER A 105 15.40 -14.26 11.79
CA SER A 105 15.37 -12.96 11.14
C SER A 105 16.32 -12.00 11.86
N PHE A 106 17.63 -12.17 11.67
CA PHE A 106 18.64 -11.26 12.24
C PHE A 106 18.73 -9.93 11.49
N SER A 107 18.19 -9.86 10.27
CA SER A 107 17.82 -8.59 9.66
C SER A 107 16.52 -8.12 10.31
N ALA A 108 16.60 -7.11 11.19
CA ALA A 108 15.43 -6.46 11.73
C ALA A 108 14.48 -6.06 10.58
N SER A 109 13.17 -6.19 10.79
CA SER A 109 12.20 -5.53 9.90
C SER A 109 12.62 -4.06 9.83
N THR A 110 12.89 -3.55 8.63
CA THR A 110 13.51 -2.23 8.51
C THR A 110 12.48 -1.21 8.97
N ALA A 111 12.69 -0.62 10.15
CA ALA A 111 11.81 0.43 10.66
C ALA A 111 11.71 1.51 9.58
N THR A 112 10.49 1.71 9.09
CA THR A 112 10.21 2.61 7.98
C THR A 112 8.93 3.38 8.30
N PRO A 113 8.87 4.70 8.04
CA PRO A 113 7.67 5.47 8.29
C PRO A 113 6.45 4.92 7.53
N GLN A 114 6.66 4.30 6.36
CA GLN A 114 5.62 3.64 5.56
C GLN A 114 6.20 2.46 4.76
N THR A 115 5.41 1.41 4.56
CA THR A 115 5.69 0.38 3.54
C THR A 115 5.41 0.92 2.14
N GLU A 116 5.89 0.23 1.09
CA GLU A 116 5.55 0.58 -0.29
C GLU A 116 4.03 0.57 -0.54
N THR A 117 3.32 -0.41 0.04
CA THR A 117 1.85 -0.51 -0.07
C THR A 117 1.15 0.68 0.60
N GLN A 118 1.55 1.04 1.83
CA GLN A 118 1.01 2.23 2.52
C GLN A 118 1.31 3.52 1.76
N LEU A 119 2.51 3.65 1.18
CA LEU A 119 2.92 4.80 0.37
C LEU A 119 2.02 4.94 -0.87
N ASP A 120 1.82 3.86 -1.62
CA ASP A 120 0.96 3.85 -2.80
C ASP A 120 -0.51 4.12 -2.44
N GLU A 121 -0.98 3.66 -1.29
CA GLU A 121 -2.34 3.94 -0.80
C GLU A 121 -2.55 5.42 -0.49
N ILE A 122 -1.64 6.09 0.24
CA ILE A 122 -1.74 7.53 0.47
C ILE A 122 -1.71 8.30 -0.86
N ILE A 123 -0.85 7.91 -1.79
CA ILE A 123 -0.78 8.57 -3.11
C ILE A 123 -2.07 8.38 -3.89
N GLY A 124 -2.63 7.16 -3.89
CA GLY A 124 -3.92 6.87 -4.50
C GLY A 124 -5.04 7.69 -3.88
N LEU A 125 -5.07 7.84 -2.56
CA LEU A 125 -6.02 8.68 -1.83
C LEU A 125 -5.86 10.17 -2.15
N TYR A 126 -4.62 10.65 -2.25
CA TYR A 126 -4.33 12.01 -2.71
C TYR A 126 -4.90 12.23 -4.10
N SER A 127 -4.56 11.39 -5.08
CA SER A 127 -5.06 11.49 -6.45
C SER A 127 -6.58 11.38 -6.53
N ALA A 128 -7.19 10.50 -5.73
CA ALA A 128 -8.64 10.35 -5.65
C ALA A 128 -9.31 11.60 -5.08
N THR A 129 -8.76 12.18 -4.00
CA THR A 129 -9.25 13.45 -3.43
C THR A 129 -9.16 14.57 -4.45
N ALA A 130 -8.05 14.60 -5.19
CA ALA A 130 -7.79 15.57 -6.24
C ALA A 130 -8.82 15.44 -7.39
N ALA A 131 -9.13 14.21 -7.83
CA ALA A 131 -10.15 13.93 -8.85
C ALA A 131 -11.59 14.21 -8.36
N ASN A 132 -11.85 14.02 -7.08
CA ASN A 132 -13.17 14.23 -6.47
C ASN A 132 -13.49 15.70 -6.15
N ALA A 133 -12.56 16.63 -6.40
CA ALA A 133 -12.76 18.06 -6.14
C ALA A 133 -14.06 18.61 -6.77
N GLY A 134 -14.38 18.21 -8.01
CA GLY A 134 -15.62 18.63 -8.68
C GLY A 134 -16.88 18.11 -7.98
N SER A 135 -16.87 16.87 -7.50
CA SER A 135 -17.99 16.29 -6.76
C SER A 135 -18.20 16.99 -5.41
N ALA A 136 -17.12 17.35 -4.71
CA ALA A 136 -17.19 18.10 -3.46
C ALA A 136 -17.81 19.49 -3.67
N ILE A 137 -17.40 20.22 -4.72
CA ILE A 137 -17.99 21.52 -5.07
C ILE A 137 -19.48 21.40 -5.36
N LYS A 138 -19.90 20.36 -6.09
CA LYS A 138 -21.31 20.11 -6.39
C LYS A 138 -22.15 19.86 -5.14
N GLU A 139 -21.61 19.12 -4.18
CA GLU A 139 -22.30 18.84 -2.92
C GLU A 139 -22.42 20.10 -2.04
N GLU A 140 -21.36 20.90 -1.92
CA GLU A 140 -21.43 22.18 -1.21
C GLU A 140 -22.42 23.15 -1.88
N THR A 141 -22.44 23.19 -3.20
CA THR A 141 -23.38 24.01 -3.98
C THR A 141 -24.82 23.53 -3.82
N ARG A 142 -25.05 22.21 -3.79
CA ARG A 142 -26.36 21.62 -3.49
C ARG A 142 -26.83 22.02 -2.09
N TYR A 143 -25.96 21.86 -1.08
CA TYR A 143 -26.27 22.26 0.28
C TYR A 143 -26.65 23.75 0.34
N TYR A 144 -25.81 24.62 -0.25
CA TYR A 144 -26.06 26.05 -0.29
C TYR A 144 -27.43 26.37 -0.91
N ASN A 145 -27.72 25.84 -2.09
CA ASN A 145 -28.97 26.09 -2.82
C ASN A 145 -30.23 25.70 -2.03
N ILE A 146 -30.16 24.62 -1.23
CA ILE A 146 -31.27 24.18 -0.39
C ILE A 146 -31.42 25.07 0.84
N VAL A 147 -30.31 25.34 1.53
CA VAL A 147 -30.37 25.99 2.85
C VAL A 147 -30.57 27.49 2.73
N ILE A 148 -30.04 28.13 1.68
CA ILE A 148 -30.21 29.58 1.48
C ILE A 148 -31.69 29.99 1.35
N ASP A 149 -32.54 29.12 0.78
CA ASP A 149 -33.98 29.36 0.63
C ASP A 149 -34.72 29.33 1.97
N THR A 150 -34.10 28.80 3.02
CA THR A 150 -34.67 28.76 4.39
C THR A 150 -34.22 29.94 5.25
N VAL A 151 -33.30 30.78 4.77
CA VAL A 151 -32.75 31.89 5.53
C VAL A 151 -33.75 33.05 5.56
N THR A 152 -33.95 33.64 6.74
CA THR A 152 -34.83 34.80 6.96
C THR A 152 -34.09 36.01 7.52
N SER A 153 -32.78 35.92 7.75
CA SER A 153 -31.97 37.07 8.16
C SER A 153 -30.48 36.91 7.83
N ALA A 154 -29.79 38.03 7.64
CA ALA A 154 -28.35 38.07 7.47
C ALA A 154 -27.61 37.43 8.66
N ASP A 155 -28.15 37.58 9.87
CA ASP A 155 -27.59 36.96 11.08
C ASP A 155 -27.69 35.43 11.06
N GLN A 156 -28.79 34.86 10.55
CA GLN A 156 -28.95 33.41 10.38
C GLN A 156 -27.94 32.86 9.39
N LEU A 157 -27.69 33.56 8.27
CA LEU A 157 -26.65 33.20 7.30
C LEU A 157 -25.27 33.17 7.97
N LEU A 158 -24.90 34.25 8.66
CA LEU A 158 -23.57 34.40 9.26
C LEU A 158 -23.33 33.48 10.46
N ASN A 159 -24.40 33.00 11.13
CA ASN A 159 -24.32 32.05 12.24
C ASN A 159 -24.20 30.59 11.77
N ASN A 160 -24.52 30.30 10.51
CA ASN A 160 -24.31 28.98 9.93
C ASN A 160 -22.91 28.94 9.30
N ASP A 161 -21.98 28.22 9.92
CA ASP A 161 -20.59 28.15 9.46
C ASP A 161 -20.46 27.65 8.01
N ARG A 162 -21.27 26.65 7.61
CA ARG A 162 -21.20 26.08 6.26
C ARG A 162 -21.71 27.07 5.21
N LEU A 163 -22.83 27.76 5.46
CA LEU A 163 -23.31 28.82 4.59
C LEU A 163 -22.32 29.99 4.53
N ARG A 164 -21.89 30.51 5.69
CA ARG A 164 -20.95 31.63 5.78
C ARG A 164 -19.67 31.33 5.00
N ASN A 165 -19.10 30.14 5.17
CA ASN A 165 -17.89 29.73 4.46
C ASN A 165 -18.13 29.67 2.95
N TYR A 166 -19.25 29.12 2.49
CA TYR A 166 -19.61 29.10 1.07
C TYR A 166 -19.65 30.52 0.49
N VAL A 167 -20.37 31.44 1.15
CA VAL A 167 -20.46 32.85 0.74
C VAL A 167 -19.07 33.50 0.74
N PHE A 168 -18.30 33.31 1.80
CA PHE A 168 -16.99 33.95 1.93
C PHE A 168 -16.02 33.46 0.86
N THR A 169 -16.04 32.17 0.54
CA THR A 169 -15.29 31.59 -0.57
C THR A 169 -15.75 32.13 -1.93
N ALA A 170 -17.06 32.28 -2.16
CA ALA A 170 -17.59 32.84 -3.41
C ALA A 170 -17.15 34.30 -3.62
N PHE A 171 -17.22 35.14 -2.58
CA PHE A 171 -16.94 36.58 -2.68
C PHE A 171 -15.50 36.97 -2.29
N GLY A 172 -14.64 35.98 -1.97
CA GLY A 172 -13.24 36.21 -1.62
C GLY A 172 -13.05 37.01 -0.32
N ILE A 173 -13.87 36.71 0.69
CA ILE A 173 -13.82 37.26 2.05
C ILE A 173 -13.03 36.28 2.93
N ASP A 174 -12.06 36.78 3.69
CA ASP A 174 -11.25 35.94 4.58
C ASP A 174 -12.00 35.66 5.90
N PRO A 175 -12.34 34.40 6.20
CA PRO A 175 -13.07 34.04 7.42
C PRO A 175 -12.31 34.33 8.72
N ASN A 176 -10.99 34.51 8.66
CA ASN A 176 -10.16 34.76 9.84
C ASN A 176 -10.00 36.25 10.18
N THR A 177 -10.27 37.14 9.21
CA THR A 177 -10.02 38.59 9.37
C THR A 177 -11.25 39.46 9.09
N TYR A 178 -12.39 38.88 8.73
CA TYR A 178 -13.61 39.64 8.43
C TYR A 178 -14.19 40.36 9.66
N SER A 179 -14.85 41.49 9.41
CA SER A 179 -15.70 42.17 10.39
C SER A 179 -17.16 41.75 10.19
N ARG A 180 -17.75 41.10 11.19
CA ARG A 180 -19.16 40.70 11.16
C ARG A 180 -20.09 41.89 10.91
N THR A 181 -19.82 43.02 11.56
CA THR A 181 -20.60 44.25 11.39
C THR A 181 -20.57 44.75 9.95
N VAL A 182 -19.39 44.74 9.34
CA VAL A 182 -19.21 45.18 7.94
C VAL A 182 -19.98 44.25 6.99
N VAL A 183 -19.79 42.94 7.10
CA VAL A 183 -20.46 41.97 6.22
C VAL A 183 -21.98 42.04 6.39
N ARG A 184 -22.48 42.15 7.63
CA ARG A 184 -23.92 42.28 7.91
C ARG A 184 -24.49 43.58 7.30
N GLY A 185 -23.78 44.69 7.44
CA GLY A 185 -24.19 45.98 6.85
C GLY A 185 -24.25 45.94 5.32
N VAL A 186 -23.25 45.29 4.70
CA VAL A 186 -23.22 45.10 3.24
C VAL A 186 -24.35 44.19 2.75
N LEU A 187 -24.64 43.08 3.46
CA LEU A 187 -25.74 42.18 3.09
C LEU A 187 -27.13 42.85 3.08
N GLY A 188 -27.33 43.88 3.92
CA GLY A 188 -28.56 44.68 3.94
C GLY A 188 -28.50 45.97 3.12
N SER A 189 -27.49 46.12 2.24
CA SER A 189 -27.35 47.32 1.42
C SER A 189 -27.98 47.14 0.05
N ASP A 190 -28.68 48.17 -0.42
CA ASP A 190 -29.00 48.37 -1.83
C ASP A 190 -27.89 49.22 -2.48
N PRO A 191 -27.09 48.69 -3.42
CA PRO A 191 -26.04 49.44 -4.10
C PRO A 191 -26.55 50.63 -4.92
N ASP A 192 -27.84 50.64 -5.30
CA ASP A 192 -28.44 51.74 -6.05
C ASP A 192 -28.97 52.86 -5.12
N ASP A 193 -29.06 52.61 -3.81
CA ASP A 193 -29.38 53.61 -2.79
C ASP A 193 -28.11 54.31 -2.29
N PRO A 194 -27.90 55.63 -2.56
CA PRO A 194 -26.73 56.36 -2.06
C PRO A 194 -26.59 56.37 -0.53
N GLY A 195 -27.69 56.18 0.20
CA GLY A 195 -27.71 56.11 1.67
C GLY A 195 -27.34 54.74 2.25
N SER A 196 -27.13 53.72 1.42
CA SER A 196 -26.84 52.37 1.88
C SER A 196 -25.50 52.27 2.60
N TYR A 197 -25.36 51.24 3.46
CA TYR A 197 -24.11 51.01 4.19
C TYR A 197 -22.93 50.79 3.23
N PHE A 198 -23.16 50.07 2.12
CA PHE A 198 -22.17 49.90 1.06
C PHE A 198 -21.68 51.25 0.49
N ASN A 199 -22.58 52.11 0.04
CA ASN A 199 -22.20 53.36 -0.62
C ASN A 199 -21.49 54.33 0.33
N THR A 200 -21.96 54.42 1.57
CA THR A 200 -21.37 55.28 2.61
C THR A 200 -20.02 54.77 3.15
N THR A 201 -19.76 53.45 3.09
CA THR A 201 -18.52 52.85 3.63
C THR A 201 -17.47 52.57 2.56
N PHE A 202 -17.89 52.11 1.39
CA PHE A 202 -17.03 51.63 0.31
C PHE A 202 -17.17 52.44 -0.98
N GLY A 203 -18.40 52.84 -1.35
CA GLY A 203 -18.66 53.56 -2.60
C GLY A 203 -17.83 54.84 -2.74
N VAL A 204 -17.93 55.74 -1.75
CA VAL A 204 -17.16 56.99 -1.72
C VAL A 204 -15.65 56.73 -1.82
N ARG A 205 -15.13 55.75 -1.09
CA ARG A 205 -13.69 55.41 -1.10
C ARG A 205 -13.23 54.86 -2.45
N ALA A 206 -14.10 54.14 -3.16
CA ALA A 206 -13.81 53.63 -4.49
C ALA A 206 -13.76 54.76 -5.53
N GLU A 207 -14.65 55.75 -5.44
CA GLU A 207 -14.65 56.94 -6.31
C GLU A 207 -13.41 57.80 -6.07
N GLU A 208 -13.04 58.03 -4.81
CA GLU A 208 -11.80 58.73 -4.43
C GLU A 208 -10.56 58.00 -4.98
N ALA A 209 -10.53 56.66 -4.85
CA ALA A 209 -9.45 55.84 -5.36
C ALA A 209 -9.36 55.90 -6.90
N ALA A 210 -10.49 55.88 -7.60
CA ALA A 210 -10.53 56.01 -9.07
C ALA A 210 -9.98 57.36 -9.53
N THR A 211 -10.37 58.44 -8.86
CA THR A 211 -9.85 59.79 -9.11
C THR A 211 -8.34 59.87 -8.88
N ALA A 212 -7.84 59.24 -7.82
CA ALA A 212 -6.41 59.18 -7.53
C ALA A 212 -5.62 58.40 -8.60
N ILE A 213 -6.20 57.32 -9.14
CA ILE A 213 -5.61 56.55 -10.24
C ILE A 213 -5.55 57.39 -11.52
N GLU A 214 -6.63 58.10 -11.88
CA GLU A 214 -6.65 58.97 -13.06
C GLU A 214 -5.57 60.06 -12.96
N ALA A 215 -5.47 60.71 -11.80
CA ALA A 215 -4.43 61.72 -11.55
C ALA A 215 -3.02 61.13 -11.67
N ALA A 216 -2.78 59.95 -11.08
CA ALA A 216 -1.48 59.29 -11.13
C ALA A 216 -1.12 58.85 -12.56
N ASN A 217 -2.08 58.35 -13.34
CA ASN A 217 -1.89 57.98 -14.74
C ASN A 217 -1.62 59.20 -15.62
N ALA A 218 -2.32 60.32 -15.39
CA ALA A 218 -2.09 61.56 -16.12
C ALA A 218 -0.67 62.10 -15.88
N GLU A 219 -0.18 62.06 -14.63
CA GLU A 219 1.20 62.42 -14.30
C GLU A 219 2.20 61.46 -14.97
N LEU A 220 1.93 60.15 -14.90
CA LEU A 220 2.79 59.13 -15.48
C LEU A 220 2.95 59.29 -17.00
N ALA A 221 1.88 59.66 -17.71
CA ALA A 221 1.89 59.90 -19.15
C ALA A 221 2.77 61.09 -19.57
N GLY A 222 2.93 62.08 -18.68
CA GLY A 222 3.78 63.25 -18.91
C GLY A 222 5.27 63.04 -18.60
N LEU A 223 5.66 61.92 -17.97
CA LEU A 223 7.02 61.68 -17.49
C LEU A 223 7.83 60.82 -18.47
N PRO A 224 8.92 61.33 -19.06
CA PRO A 224 9.82 60.51 -19.87
C PRO A 224 10.54 59.47 -19.01
N SER A 225 10.65 58.24 -19.53
CA SER A 225 11.31 57.11 -18.84
C SER A 225 12.84 57.24 -18.87
N ASN A 226 13.39 58.01 -17.92
CA ASN A 226 14.83 58.22 -17.72
C ASN A 226 15.22 58.07 -16.24
N ASP A 227 16.53 58.08 -15.95
CA ASP A 227 17.03 57.87 -14.58
C ASP A 227 16.56 58.94 -13.59
N ALA A 228 16.33 60.18 -14.04
CA ALA A 228 15.84 61.26 -13.18
C ALA A 228 14.41 61.03 -12.70
N ASN A 229 13.54 60.46 -13.55
CA ASN A 229 12.13 60.21 -13.24
C ASN A 229 11.85 58.82 -12.68
N LYS A 230 12.84 57.93 -12.67
CA LYS A 230 12.68 56.52 -12.30
C LYS A 230 12.02 56.31 -10.93
N ALA A 231 12.42 57.08 -9.92
CA ALA A 231 11.85 57.00 -8.57
C ALA A 231 10.38 57.44 -8.55
N ARG A 232 10.05 58.57 -9.19
CA ARG A 232 8.68 59.09 -9.25
C ARG A 232 7.75 58.15 -10.03
N ILE A 233 8.21 57.59 -11.13
CA ILE A 233 7.49 56.58 -11.90
C ILE A 233 7.18 55.35 -11.03
N ALA A 234 8.14 54.89 -10.21
CA ALA A 234 7.92 53.77 -9.30
C ALA A 234 6.90 54.09 -8.21
N GLU A 235 6.94 55.30 -7.63
CA GLU A 235 5.95 55.77 -6.65
C GLU A 235 4.54 55.83 -7.22
N LEU A 236 4.37 56.42 -8.40
CA LEU A 236 3.07 56.52 -9.08
C LEU A 236 2.49 55.14 -9.36
N ARG A 237 3.32 54.19 -9.84
CA ARG A 237 2.88 52.80 -10.05
C ARG A 237 2.49 52.09 -8.76
N ALA A 238 3.23 52.31 -7.67
CA ALA A 238 2.88 51.76 -6.37
C ALA A 238 1.55 52.36 -5.84
N GLU A 239 1.32 53.65 -6.06
CA GLU A 239 0.07 54.31 -5.69
C GLU A 239 -1.13 53.78 -6.49
N ILE A 240 -0.99 53.68 -7.82
CA ILE A 240 -2.00 53.06 -8.68
C ILE A 240 -2.33 51.65 -8.20
N THR A 241 -1.32 50.87 -7.81
CA THR A 241 -1.51 49.51 -7.28
C THR A 241 -2.29 49.52 -5.96
N ARG A 242 -1.95 50.41 -5.03
CA ARG A 242 -2.66 50.55 -3.74
C ARG A 242 -4.13 50.95 -3.94
N GLN A 243 -4.39 51.94 -4.80
CA GLN A 243 -5.75 52.42 -5.05
C GLN A 243 -6.60 51.40 -5.80
N ASN A 244 -6.00 50.65 -6.74
CA ASN A 244 -6.67 49.52 -7.38
C ASN A 244 -7.11 48.46 -6.35
N ALA A 245 -6.33 48.21 -5.30
CA ALA A 245 -6.72 47.29 -4.23
C ALA A 245 -7.93 47.80 -3.43
N VAL A 246 -8.06 49.12 -3.24
CA VAL A 246 -9.25 49.75 -2.62
C VAL A 246 -10.48 49.51 -3.48
N ILE A 247 -10.39 49.80 -4.78
CA ILE A 247 -11.49 49.58 -5.74
C ILE A 247 -11.88 48.10 -5.79
N ALA A 248 -10.91 47.20 -5.91
CA ALA A 248 -11.16 45.76 -5.95
C ALA A 248 -11.86 45.26 -4.68
N ASN A 249 -11.48 45.78 -3.50
CA ASN A 249 -12.16 45.44 -2.25
C ASN A 249 -13.60 45.97 -2.21
N ALA A 250 -13.83 47.20 -2.66
CA ALA A 250 -15.18 47.75 -2.78
C ALA A 250 -16.04 46.92 -3.75
N GLN A 251 -15.50 46.51 -4.90
CA GLN A 251 -16.20 45.66 -5.87
C GLN A 251 -16.61 44.31 -5.29
N LYS A 252 -15.77 43.68 -4.45
CA LYS A 252 -16.14 42.44 -3.74
C LYS A 252 -17.36 42.62 -2.85
N TYR A 253 -17.40 43.67 -2.04
CA TYR A 253 -18.54 43.97 -1.18
C TYR A 253 -19.76 44.46 -1.96
N ARG A 254 -19.57 45.13 -3.10
CA ARG A 254 -20.66 45.47 -4.00
C ARG A 254 -21.31 44.21 -4.56
N ALA A 255 -20.52 43.28 -5.11
CA ALA A 255 -21.01 42.02 -5.62
C ALA A 255 -21.73 41.20 -4.53
N LEU A 256 -21.24 41.26 -3.28
CA LEU A 256 -21.95 40.67 -2.14
C LEU A 256 -23.31 41.34 -1.91
N ALA A 257 -23.40 42.67 -1.89
CA ALA A 257 -24.67 43.38 -1.72
C ALA A 257 -25.65 43.08 -2.87
N GLU A 258 -25.18 43.07 -4.11
CA GLU A 258 -26.01 42.77 -5.30
C GLU A 258 -26.53 41.32 -5.30
N ALA A 259 -25.81 40.40 -4.67
CA ALA A 259 -26.15 38.98 -4.66
C ALA A 259 -27.22 38.61 -3.62
N TYR A 260 -27.59 39.48 -2.68
CA TYR A 260 -28.54 39.16 -1.61
C TYR A 260 -29.57 40.27 -1.40
N SER A 261 -30.82 39.88 -1.20
CA SER A 261 -31.95 40.81 -1.04
C SER A 261 -32.49 40.81 0.40
N PHE A 262 -31.63 41.19 1.36
CA PHE A 262 -32.08 41.49 2.72
C PHE A 262 -32.58 42.94 2.82
N ALA A 263 -33.55 43.20 3.71
CA ALA A 263 -33.89 44.55 4.12
C ALA A 263 -32.72 45.22 4.85
N SER A 264 -32.77 46.54 5.00
CA SER A 264 -31.71 47.32 5.66
C SER A 264 -31.48 46.96 7.12
N ASP A 265 -32.48 46.41 7.80
CA ASP A 265 -32.36 45.86 9.16
C ASP A 265 -31.73 44.45 9.19
N GLY A 266 -31.52 43.83 8.03
CA GLY A 266 -30.96 42.50 7.83
C GLY A 266 -32.00 41.36 7.80
N THR A 267 -33.30 41.66 7.78
CA THR A 267 -34.37 40.65 7.69
C THR A 267 -34.76 40.35 6.24
N ALA A 268 -35.34 39.16 5.99
CA ALA A 268 -35.87 38.77 4.69
C ALA A 268 -37.00 37.74 4.86
N THR A 269 -37.84 37.59 3.83
CA THR A 269 -38.80 36.48 3.76
C THR A 269 -38.08 35.22 3.28
N ALA A 270 -38.45 34.06 3.83
CA ALA A 270 -37.89 32.78 3.37
C ALA A 270 -38.14 32.61 1.86
N GLY A 271 -37.10 32.19 1.13
CA GLY A 271 -37.13 32.03 -0.32
C GLY A 271 -36.98 33.32 -1.12
N THR A 272 -36.81 34.49 -0.49
CA THR A 272 -36.61 35.78 -1.19
C THR A 272 -35.20 36.36 -1.01
N VAL A 273 -34.32 35.69 -0.27
CA VAL A 273 -32.96 36.15 0.00
C VAL A 273 -32.12 36.22 -1.28
N GLN A 274 -32.38 35.33 -2.24
CA GLN A 274 -31.80 35.38 -3.58
C GLN A 274 -32.83 34.97 -4.62
N ASP A 275 -32.81 35.62 -5.78
CA ASP A 275 -33.45 35.11 -6.98
C ASP A 275 -32.60 34.05 -7.70
N ALA A 276 -33.12 33.50 -8.79
CA ALA A 276 -32.44 32.45 -9.55
C ALA A 276 -31.11 32.92 -10.18
N ALA A 277 -31.02 34.19 -10.60
CA ALA A 277 -29.83 34.75 -11.23
C ALA A 277 -28.74 35.05 -10.20
N GLN A 278 -29.10 35.65 -9.06
CA GLN A 278 -28.21 35.89 -7.93
C GLN A 278 -27.63 34.58 -7.38
N LYS A 279 -28.48 33.56 -7.23
CA LYS A 279 -28.08 32.22 -6.80
C LYS A 279 -27.13 31.57 -7.80
N ALA A 280 -27.44 31.62 -9.10
CA ALA A 280 -26.56 31.11 -10.15
C ALA A 280 -25.21 31.83 -10.18
N GLY A 281 -25.20 33.16 -10.03
CA GLY A 281 -23.98 33.97 -9.94
C GLY A 281 -23.12 33.60 -8.73
N THR A 282 -23.74 33.39 -7.57
CA THR A 282 -23.03 32.95 -6.35
C THR A 282 -22.42 31.56 -6.53
N ASN A 283 -23.16 30.62 -7.13
CA ASN A 283 -22.68 29.27 -7.42
C ASN A 283 -21.50 29.27 -8.40
N GLN A 284 -21.56 30.13 -9.43
CA GLN A 284 -20.48 30.31 -10.38
C GLN A 284 -19.23 30.87 -9.68
N LEU A 285 -19.39 31.91 -8.86
CA LEU A 285 -18.29 32.50 -8.10
C LEU A 285 -17.62 31.48 -7.17
N TYR A 286 -18.40 30.68 -6.45
CA TYR A 286 -17.89 29.60 -5.61
C TYR A 286 -17.14 28.53 -6.41
N THR A 287 -17.67 28.13 -7.56
CA THR A 287 -17.05 27.12 -8.41
C THR A 287 -15.72 27.61 -8.99
N LEU A 288 -15.67 28.88 -9.40
CA LEU A 288 -14.47 29.51 -9.98
C LEU A 288 -13.44 29.97 -8.95
N SER A 289 -13.80 30.09 -7.67
CA SER A 289 -12.85 30.44 -6.61
C SER A 289 -12.04 29.25 -6.10
N ASN A 290 -12.36 28.03 -6.55
CA ASN A 290 -11.56 26.85 -6.23
C ASN A 290 -10.14 27.00 -6.84
N PRO A 291 -9.07 26.70 -6.07
CA PRO A 291 -7.72 26.72 -6.61
C PRO A 291 -7.50 25.78 -7.81
N ARG A 292 -8.24 24.66 -7.87
CA ARG A 292 -8.20 23.69 -8.96
C ARG A 292 -9.30 23.99 -9.97
N VAL A 293 -8.95 24.01 -11.25
CA VAL A 293 -9.96 24.16 -12.31
C VAL A 293 -10.62 22.79 -12.53
N THR A 294 -11.88 22.67 -12.13
CA THR A 294 -12.67 21.44 -12.36
C THR A 294 -13.25 21.42 -13.78
N SER A 295 -13.75 20.28 -14.23
CA SER A 295 -14.41 20.18 -15.54
C SER A 295 -15.63 21.11 -15.66
N GLU A 296 -16.36 21.31 -14.57
CA GLU A 296 -17.48 22.26 -14.52
C GLU A 296 -17.01 23.71 -14.60
N ALA A 297 -15.95 24.08 -13.85
CA ALA A 297 -15.33 25.39 -13.95
C ALA A 297 -14.79 25.66 -15.37
N ALA A 298 -14.21 24.64 -16.01
CA ALA A 298 -13.70 24.71 -17.37
C ALA A 298 -14.84 24.98 -18.38
N LEU A 299 -15.98 24.29 -18.24
CA LEU A 299 -17.17 24.55 -19.06
C LEU A 299 -17.68 25.97 -18.86
N MET A 300 -17.78 26.45 -17.62
CA MET A 300 -18.17 27.84 -17.33
C MET A 300 -17.24 28.86 -18.00
N ASN A 301 -15.93 28.60 -18.03
CA ASN A 301 -14.95 29.46 -18.70
C ASN A 301 -15.07 29.41 -20.22
N LYS A 302 -15.37 28.23 -20.79
CA LYS A 302 -15.67 28.07 -22.22
C LYS A 302 -16.92 28.85 -22.61
N ASP A 303 -18.00 28.72 -21.87
CA ASP A 303 -19.26 29.41 -22.16
C ASP A 303 -19.10 30.95 -22.05
N TYR A 304 -18.29 31.41 -21.09
CA TYR A 304 -17.91 32.82 -20.99
C TYR A 304 -17.11 33.30 -22.22
N PHE A 305 -16.12 32.52 -22.65
CA PHE A 305 -15.34 32.84 -23.85
C PHE A 305 -16.22 32.92 -25.11
N GLU A 306 -17.05 31.90 -25.35
CA GLU A 306 -17.92 31.82 -26.52
C GLU A 306 -19.00 32.92 -26.55
N SER A 307 -19.52 33.31 -25.40
CA SER A 307 -20.50 34.41 -25.30
C SER A 307 -19.88 35.79 -25.48
N ARG A 308 -18.59 35.97 -25.18
CA ARG A 308 -17.93 37.28 -25.22
C ARG A 308 -17.10 37.53 -26.46
N ILE A 309 -16.50 36.50 -27.06
CA ILE A 309 -15.53 36.68 -28.15
C ILE A 309 -16.12 37.39 -29.38
N GLY A 310 -17.41 37.20 -29.64
CA GLY A 310 -18.10 37.84 -30.77
C GLY A 310 -18.24 39.37 -30.65
N SER A 311 -18.13 39.94 -29.45
CA SER A 311 -18.20 41.39 -29.23
C SER A 311 -16.83 42.07 -29.23
N ILE A 312 -15.74 41.31 -29.22
CA ILE A 312 -14.38 41.86 -29.12
C ILE A 312 -13.97 42.46 -30.46
N THR A 313 -13.47 43.69 -30.43
CA THR A 313 -13.10 44.45 -31.64
C THR A 313 -11.62 44.79 -31.73
N THR A 314 -10.87 44.65 -30.63
CA THR A 314 -9.42 44.90 -30.61
C THR A 314 -8.67 43.85 -29.80
N ALA A 315 -7.41 43.62 -30.15
CA ALA A 315 -6.51 42.76 -29.37
C ALA A 315 -6.35 43.28 -27.93
N HIS A 316 -6.36 44.60 -27.74
CA HIS A 316 -6.27 45.22 -26.41
C HIS A 316 -7.51 44.90 -25.54
N GLU A 317 -8.71 45.01 -26.10
CA GLU A 317 -9.96 44.65 -25.40
C GLU A 317 -9.92 43.18 -24.92
N LEU A 318 -9.43 42.28 -25.79
CA LEU A 318 -9.31 40.86 -25.47
C LEU A 318 -8.40 40.59 -24.28
N VAL A 319 -7.21 41.18 -24.26
CA VAL A 319 -6.19 40.94 -23.22
C VAL A 319 -6.41 41.77 -21.95
N SER A 320 -7.36 42.71 -21.99
CA SER A 320 -7.78 43.51 -20.84
C SER A 320 -8.81 42.80 -19.98
N ASP A 321 -9.58 41.86 -20.54
CA ASP A 321 -10.41 40.95 -19.76
C ASP A 321 -9.53 39.83 -19.17
N PRO A 322 -9.35 39.76 -17.83
CA PRO A 322 -8.47 38.77 -17.22
C PRO A 322 -8.92 37.33 -17.44
N ARG A 323 -10.24 37.10 -17.58
CA ARG A 323 -10.82 35.78 -17.79
C ARG A 323 -10.60 35.31 -19.22
N LEU A 324 -10.78 36.18 -20.22
CA LEU A 324 -10.45 35.88 -21.63
C LEU A 324 -8.95 35.70 -21.82
N LEU A 325 -8.13 36.56 -21.24
CA LEU A 325 -6.67 36.42 -21.27
C LEU A 325 -6.22 35.08 -20.70
N ASN A 326 -6.72 34.70 -19.53
CA ASN A 326 -6.39 33.42 -18.91
C ASN A 326 -6.88 32.24 -19.77
N TYR A 327 -8.09 32.33 -20.33
CA TYR A 327 -8.65 31.31 -21.21
C TYR A 327 -7.74 31.05 -22.42
N ILE A 328 -7.30 32.11 -23.10
CA ILE A 328 -6.46 32.02 -24.29
C ILE A 328 -5.07 31.48 -23.92
N LYS A 329 -4.48 31.95 -22.82
CA LYS A 329 -3.21 31.41 -22.34
C LYS A 329 -3.28 29.89 -22.16
N VAL A 330 -4.34 29.40 -21.52
CA VAL A 330 -4.56 27.97 -21.33
C VAL A 330 -4.80 27.26 -22.66
N ALA A 331 -5.67 27.81 -23.52
CA ALA A 331 -6.05 27.20 -24.79
C ALA A 331 -4.88 26.91 -25.74
N PHE A 332 -3.82 27.72 -25.66
CA PHE A 332 -2.62 27.61 -26.50
C PHE A 332 -1.37 27.13 -25.73
N ASP A 333 -1.55 26.64 -24.50
CA ASP A 333 -0.46 26.18 -23.61
C ASP A 333 0.66 27.23 -23.42
N LEU A 334 0.23 28.46 -23.11
CA LEU A 334 1.04 29.64 -22.83
C LEU A 334 0.93 30.05 -21.36
N ASN A 335 1.01 29.06 -20.47
CA ASN A 335 0.72 29.19 -19.05
C ASN A 335 1.89 29.71 -18.20
N LYS A 336 3.06 29.94 -18.81
CA LYS A 336 4.27 30.40 -18.12
C LYS A 336 4.02 31.77 -17.46
N ALA A 337 4.60 31.97 -16.28
CA ALA A 337 4.49 33.24 -15.55
C ALA A 337 5.09 34.43 -16.34
N SER A 338 6.05 34.16 -17.23
CA SER A 338 6.63 35.15 -18.14
C SER A 338 5.69 35.60 -19.26
N VAL A 339 4.65 34.83 -19.57
CA VAL A 339 3.63 35.20 -20.56
C VAL A 339 2.60 36.08 -19.88
N VAL A 340 2.72 37.39 -20.07
CA VAL A 340 1.84 38.41 -19.51
C VAL A 340 0.90 38.97 -20.58
N SER A 341 -0.04 39.85 -20.19
CA SER A 341 -1.00 40.47 -21.11
C SER A 341 -0.31 41.11 -22.33
N SER A 342 0.81 41.82 -22.14
CA SER A 342 1.56 42.43 -23.24
C SER A 342 2.22 41.40 -24.17
N THR A 343 2.66 40.25 -23.66
CA THR A 343 3.17 39.14 -24.49
C THR A 343 2.09 38.65 -25.44
N ILE A 344 0.88 38.40 -24.92
CA ILE A 344 -0.25 37.95 -25.73
C ILE A 344 -0.65 39.03 -26.75
N SER A 345 -0.72 40.30 -26.34
CA SER A 345 -0.99 41.41 -27.25
C SER A 345 0.01 41.45 -28.40
N ASN A 346 1.32 41.38 -28.10
CA ASN A 346 2.37 41.42 -29.13
C ASN A 346 2.32 40.22 -30.06
N ILE A 347 1.90 39.04 -29.59
CA ILE A 347 1.70 37.87 -30.45
C ILE A 347 0.52 38.11 -31.39
N LEU A 348 -0.61 38.61 -30.88
CA LEU A 348 -1.83 38.86 -31.66
C LEU A 348 -1.65 39.94 -32.73
N THR A 349 -0.77 40.92 -32.50
CA THR A 349 -0.47 42.00 -33.42
C THR A 349 0.82 41.81 -34.22
N SER A 350 1.49 40.64 -34.09
CA SER A 350 2.69 40.34 -34.86
C SER A 350 2.37 40.14 -36.33
N ASP A 351 3.30 40.53 -37.21
CA ASP A 351 3.29 40.10 -38.61
C ASP A 351 3.25 38.55 -38.66
N PRO A 352 2.27 37.95 -39.36
CA PRO A 352 2.14 36.51 -39.49
C PRO A 352 3.10 35.87 -40.50
N ASP A 353 3.85 36.64 -41.31
CA ASP A 353 4.82 36.11 -42.28
C ASP A 353 5.94 35.37 -41.55
N PRO A 354 6.05 34.04 -41.72
CA PRO A 354 7.12 33.27 -41.09
C PRO A 354 8.52 33.69 -41.55
N ASN A 355 8.65 34.42 -42.67
CA ASN A 355 9.90 34.90 -43.23
C ASN A 355 10.33 36.29 -42.74
N ASP A 356 9.44 37.06 -42.11
CA ASP A 356 9.83 38.34 -41.50
C ASP A 356 10.60 38.08 -40.20
N ALA A 357 11.92 38.09 -40.29
CA ALA A 357 12.82 37.90 -39.15
C ALA A 357 12.66 38.96 -38.05
N THR A 358 12.02 40.10 -38.33
CA THR A 358 11.80 41.20 -37.38
C THR A 358 10.48 41.11 -36.61
N SER A 359 9.58 40.22 -37.01
CA SER A 359 8.31 39.99 -36.32
C SER A 359 8.52 39.51 -34.87
N TYR A 360 7.59 39.87 -33.98
CA TYR A 360 7.68 39.53 -32.56
C TYR A 360 7.78 38.00 -32.35
N ILE A 361 7.03 37.22 -33.14
CA ILE A 361 7.05 35.76 -33.09
C ILE A 361 8.43 35.20 -33.43
N ASN A 362 9.11 35.76 -34.45
CA ASN A 362 10.43 35.30 -34.86
C ASN A 362 11.54 35.72 -33.89
N LEU A 363 11.43 36.92 -33.30
CA LEU A 363 12.41 37.42 -32.34
C LEU A 363 12.29 36.78 -30.94
N PHE A 364 11.07 36.56 -30.46
CA PHE A 364 10.81 36.20 -29.05
C PHE A 364 10.13 34.84 -28.86
N GLY A 365 9.70 34.15 -29.93
CA GLY A 365 8.99 32.88 -29.83
C GLY A 365 9.83 31.73 -29.27
N GLY A 366 11.12 31.66 -29.61
CA GLY A 366 12.01 30.61 -29.12
C GLY A 366 11.42 29.20 -29.24
N ALA A 367 11.42 28.44 -28.15
CA ALA A 367 10.81 27.10 -28.08
C ALA A 367 9.27 27.11 -28.18
N ASP A 368 8.62 28.23 -27.87
CA ASP A 368 7.16 28.38 -27.94
C ASP A 368 6.70 28.97 -29.29
N LYS A 369 7.61 29.16 -30.27
CA LYS A 369 7.31 29.78 -31.57
C LYS A 369 6.10 29.15 -32.26
N ALA A 370 5.98 27.83 -32.25
CA ALA A 370 4.84 27.13 -32.85
C ALA A 370 3.51 27.50 -32.15
N LYS A 371 3.51 27.65 -30.83
CA LYS A 371 2.34 28.08 -30.05
C LYS A 371 1.98 29.54 -30.33
N TYR A 372 2.99 30.38 -30.51
CA TYR A 372 2.78 31.81 -30.85
C TYR A 372 2.15 31.95 -32.24
N VAL A 373 2.63 31.19 -33.23
CA VAL A 373 2.02 31.11 -34.56
C VAL A 373 0.58 30.62 -34.47
N ALA A 374 0.32 29.55 -33.70
CA ALA A 374 -1.02 29.02 -33.50
C ALA A 374 -1.98 30.06 -32.88
N LEU A 375 -1.52 30.81 -31.87
CA LEU A 375 -2.27 31.89 -31.25
C LEU A 375 -2.55 33.02 -32.25
N ARG A 376 -1.54 33.51 -32.97
CA ARG A 376 -1.70 34.57 -33.97
C ARG A 376 -2.70 34.20 -35.07
N ALA A 377 -2.65 32.95 -35.54
CA ALA A 377 -3.55 32.42 -36.57
C ALA A 377 -4.99 32.18 -36.05
N ALA A 378 -5.19 32.12 -34.73
CA ALA A 378 -6.49 31.91 -34.14
C ALA A 378 -7.36 33.18 -34.07
N PHE A 379 -6.82 34.35 -34.39
CA PHE A 379 -7.52 35.63 -34.34
C PHE A 379 -7.31 36.47 -35.60
N ASN A 380 -8.33 37.24 -35.97
CA ASN A 380 -8.35 38.02 -37.21
C ASN A 380 -7.94 39.49 -37.03
N PHE A 381 -7.20 39.82 -35.97
CA PHE A 381 -6.70 41.17 -35.74
C PHE A 381 -5.63 41.57 -36.78
N GLN A 382 -5.60 42.86 -37.10
CA GLN A 382 -4.54 43.51 -37.87
C GLN A 382 -3.31 43.78 -36.99
N GLU A 383 -2.19 44.18 -37.61
CA GLU A 383 -0.94 44.50 -36.89
C GLU A 383 -1.05 45.72 -35.96
N ASP A 384 -2.03 46.60 -36.19
CA ASP A 384 -2.35 47.70 -35.27
C ASP A 384 -3.26 47.25 -34.10
N GLY A 385 -3.68 45.98 -34.10
CA GLY A 385 -4.55 45.37 -33.10
C GLY A 385 -6.04 45.59 -33.32
N SER A 386 -6.45 46.26 -34.39
CA SER A 386 -7.87 46.45 -34.75
C SER A 386 -8.43 45.27 -35.56
N LEU A 387 -9.76 45.20 -35.72
CA LEU A 387 -10.43 44.32 -36.67
C LEU A 387 -10.79 45.05 -37.96
N ALA A 388 -10.69 44.34 -39.09
CA ALA A 388 -11.19 44.85 -40.36
C ALA A 388 -12.73 44.97 -40.33
N ALA A 389 -13.26 45.91 -41.12
CA ALA A 389 -14.70 46.13 -41.20
C ALA A 389 -15.43 44.88 -41.74
N GLY A 390 -16.37 44.35 -40.95
CA GLY A 390 -17.15 43.16 -41.29
C GLY A 390 -16.56 41.84 -40.80
N ASP A 391 -15.34 41.86 -40.26
CA ASP A 391 -14.71 40.68 -39.66
C ASP A 391 -15.08 40.52 -38.18
N THR A 392 -14.96 39.29 -37.70
CA THR A 392 -15.08 38.94 -36.27
C THR A 392 -13.71 38.61 -35.70
N ALA A 393 -13.53 38.79 -34.37
CA ALA A 393 -12.28 38.44 -33.70
C ALA A 393 -11.82 37.01 -33.97
N GLN A 394 -12.77 36.09 -34.06
CA GLN A 394 -12.58 34.71 -34.48
C GLN A 394 -13.73 34.26 -35.40
N THR A 395 -13.41 33.38 -36.35
CA THR A 395 -14.38 32.55 -37.06
C THR A 395 -14.89 31.43 -36.16
N ALA A 396 -16.04 30.83 -36.51
CA ALA A 396 -16.59 29.69 -35.76
C ALA A 396 -15.60 28.51 -35.65
N ALA A 397 -14.79 28.26 -36.68
CA ALA A 397 -13.77 27.21 -36.67
C ALA A 397 -12.62 27.54 -35.71
N GLN A 398 -12.15 28.79 -35.68
CA GLN A 398 -11.13 29.26 -34.74
C GLN A 398 -11.64 29.20 -33.30
N THR A 399 -12.87 29.64 -33.03
CA THR A 399 -13.50 29.55 -31.71
C THR A 399 -13.61 28.10 -31.24
N ALA A 400 -14.07 27.19 -32.11
CA ALA A 400 -14.13 25.76 -31.77
C ALA A 400 -12.73 25.16 -31.52
N ALA A 401 -11.69 25.61 -32.23
CA ALA A 401 -10.32 25.16 -32.01
C ALA A 401 -9.75 25.66 -30.68
N ALA A 402 -9.94 26.95 -30.35
CA ALA A 402 -9.56 27.52 -29.07
C ALA A 402 -10.30 26.82 -27.91
N ALA A 403 -11.59 26.54 -28.06
CA ALA A 403 -12.37 25.83 -27.06
C ALA A 403 -11.87 24.40 -26.82
N ARG A 404 -11.52 23.66 -27.89
CA ARG A 404 -10.89 22.34 -27.74
C ARG A 404 -9.54 22.42 -27.05
N GLY A 405 -8.69 23.38 -27.45
CA GLY A 405 -7.39 23.60 -26.82
C GLY A 405 -7.53 23.87 -25.32
N TYR A 406 -8.47 24.74 -24.94
CA TYR A 406 -8.76 25.02 -23.53
C TYR A 406 -9.19 23.76 -22.79
N MET A 407 -10.12 23.00 -23.36
CA MET A 407 -10.62 21.78 -22.72
C MET A 407 -9.58 20.65 -22.61
N VAL A 408 -8.51 20.70 -23.40
CA VAL A 408 -7.36 19.78 -23.26
C VAL A 408 -6.43 20.24 -22.15
N HIS A 409 -6.21 21.55 -22.01
CA HIS A 409 -5.13 22.10 -21.17
C HIS A 409 -5.60 22.71 -19.83
N TYR A 410 -6.90 22.74 -19.53
CA TYR A 410 -7.43 23.48 -18.38
C TYR A 410 -6.89 23.00 -17.02
N ASN A 411 -6.55 21.72 -16.89
CA ASN A 411 -6.04 21.12 -15.67
C ASN A 411 -4.54 20.74 -15.75
N ASP A 412 -3.83 21.00 -16.84
CA ASP A 412 -2.42 20.61 -17.01
C ASP A 412 -1.54 21.13 -15.87
N LYS A 413 -1.76 22.38 -15.46
CA LYS A 413 -1.03 23.00 -14.35
C LYS A 413 -1.30 22.32 -13.01
N ASP A 414 -2.55 21.89 -12.79
CA ASP A 414 -2.96 21.20 -11.57
C ASP A 414 -2.38 19.77 -11.55
N ASP A 415 -2.38 19.10 -12.69
CA ASP A 415 -1.82 17.76 -12.85
C ASP A 415 -0.29 17.77 -12.70
N GLU A 416 0.41 18.79 -13.23
CA GLU A 416 1.84 19.00 -13.01
C GLU A 416 2.15 19.27 -11.52
N ALA A 417 1.32 20.07 -10.85
CA ALA A 417 1.45 20.36 -9.43
C ALA A 417 1.25 19.09 -8.57
N ASP A 418 0.24 18.28 -8.90
CA ASP A 418 -0.04 16.99 -8.25
C ASP A 418 1.13 16.01 -8.44
N ALA A 419 1.63 15.86 -9.68
CA ALA A 419 2.79 15.02 -9.97
C ALA A 419 4.05 15.47 -9.21
N THR A 420 4.26 16.79 -9.11
CA THR A 420 5.35 17.38 -8.32
C THR A 420 5.18 17.09 -6.84
N ALA A 421 3.96 17.20 -6.31
CA ALA A 421 3.65 16.92 -4.90
C ALA A 421 3.92 15.46 -4.55
N VAL A 422 3.46 14.52 -5.39
CA VAL A 422 3.73 13.08 -5.25
C VAL A 422 5.24 12.79 -5.28
N LYS A 423 5.97 13.37 -6.23
CA LYS A 423 7.42 13.18 -6.34
C LYS A 423 8.14 13.69 -5.09
N ARG A 424 7.77 14.86 -4.58
CA ARG A 424 8.34 15.43 -3.34
C ARG A 424 8.04 14.53 -2.15
N PHE A 425 6.78 14.11 -1.98
CA PHE A 425 6.36 13.20 -0.92
C PHE A 425 7.21 11.92 -0.91
N LYS A 426 7.28 11.20 -2.05
CA LYS A 426 8.10 9.98 -2.20
C LYS A 426 9.56 10.21 -1.82
N SER A 427 10.14 11.34 -2.22
CA SER A 427 11.56 11.64 -1.97
C SER A 427 11.87 12.01 -0.51
N GLN A 428 10.90 12.59 0.21
CA GLN A 428 11.12 13.13 1.55
C GLN A 428 10.64 12.19 2.66
N ILE A 429 9.63 11.36 2.41
CA ILE A 429 9.05 10.51 3.46
C ILE A 429 10.07 9.52 4.04
N GLY A 430 10.99 8.97 3.24
CA GLY A 430 12.01 8.02 3.74
C GLY A 430 12.98 8.62 4.77
N ALA A 431 13.10 9.96 4.81
CA ALA A 431 13.91 10.67 5.79
C ALA A 431 13.22 10.89 7.14
N VAL A 432 11.89 10.69 7.22
CA VAL A 432 11.11 10.85 8.45
C VAL A 432 11.43 9.72 9.43
N LYS A 433 11.92 10.04 10.63
CA LYS A 433 12.26 9.06 11.68
C LYS A 433 11.36 9.15 12.91
N SER A 434 10.56 10.22 13.01
CA SER A 434 9.64 10.42 14.11
C SER A 434 8.40 11.21 13.68
N VAL A 435 7.37 11.16 14.52
CA VAL A 435 6.17 12.01 14.43
C VAL A 435 6.55 13.50 14.45
N GLN A 436 7.64 13.86 15.13
CA GLN A 436 8.14 15.23 15.16
C GLN A 436 8.75 15.65 13.80
N ASP A 437 9.46 14.75 13.13
CA ASP A 437 9.98 15.02 11.77
C ASP A 437 8.82 15.12 10.78
N PHE A 438 7.83 14.21 10.89
CA PHE A 438 6.65 14.19 10.02
C PHE A 438 5.89 15.53 10.04
N VAL A 439 5.56 16.03 11.24
CA VAL A 439 4.85 17.31 11.36
C VAL A 439 5.74 18.52 11.10
N GLY A 440 7.07 18.34 11.14
CA GLY A 440 8.05 19.38 10.84
C GLY A 440 8.28 19.56 9.34
N GLU A 441 8.09 18.50 8.55
CA GLU A 441 8.24 18.52 7.10
C GLU A 441 6.92 18.91 6.42
N ALA A 442 6.75 20.20 6.13
CA ALA A 442 5.49 20.77 5.65
C ALA A 442 4.96 20.12 4.36
N SER A 443 5.82 19.71 3.43
CA SER A 443 5.40 19.04 2.19
C SER A 443 4.80 17.67 2.48
N VAL A 444 5.44 16.88 3.35
CA VAL A 444 5.00 15.54 3.75
C VAL A 444 3.72 15.62 4.56
N TYR A 445 3.68 16.49 5.57
CA TYR A 445 2.52 16.72 6.42
C TYR A 445 1.29 17.16 5.61
N ASN A 446 1.43 18.20 4.77
CA ASN A 446 0.31 18.74 4.00
C ASN A 446 -0.20 17.74 2.96
N PHE A 447 0.70 16.99 2.31
CA PHE A 447 0.31 15.96 1.34
C PHE A 447 -0.51 14.86 2.01
N ALA A 448 -0.03 14.33 3.14
CA ALA A 448 -0.72 13.28 3.88
C ALA A 448 -2.10 13.76 4.36
N LEU A 449 -2.21 14.94 4.99
CA LEU A 449 -3.50 15.45 5.43
C LEU A 449 -4.49 15.63 4.28
N LYS A 450 -4.05 16.21 3.15
CA LYS A 450 -4.89 16.35 1.96
C LYS A 450 -5.35 14.99 1.42
N ALA A 451 -4.51 13.96 1.44
CA ALA A 451 -4.88 12.62 1.00
C ALA A 451 -6.06 12.04 1.79
N PHE A 452 -6.13 12.32 3.08
CA PHE A 452 -7.25 11.91 3.94
C PHE A 452 -8.38 12.96 4.01
N GLY A 453 -8.36 13.98 3.16
CA GLY A 453 -9.38 15.04 3.16
C GLY A 453 -9.38 15.90 4.43
N LEU A 454 -8.24 15.99 5.12
CA LEU A 454 -8.02 16.85 6.28
C LEU A 454 -7.38 18.17 5.83
N ASP A 455 -7.96 19.30 6.21
CA ASP A 455 -7.41 20.61 5.88
C ASP A 455 -6.27 20.99 6.86
N PRO A 456 -5.01 21.10 6.39
CA PRO A 456 -3.87 21.44 7.24
C PRO A 456 -3.99 22.82 7.91
N ALA A 457 -4.81 23.74 7.39
CA ALA A 457 -5.07 25.03 8.02
C ALA A 457 -6.02 24.91 9.23
N SER A 458 -6.91 23.92 9.21
CA SER A 458 -7.90 23.69 10.27
C SER A 458 -7.44 22.70 11.35
N VAL A 459 -6.57 21.74 10.98
CA VAL A 459 -6.12 20.67 11.85
C VAL A 459 -4.77 21.03 12.48
N SER A 460 -4.75 21.19 13.81
CA SER A 460 -3.52 21.55 14.53
C SER A 460 -2.49 20.40 14.55
N ALA A 461 -1.21 20.76 14.42
CA ALA A 461 -0.11 19.79 14.50
C ALA A 461 -0.12 19.00 15.82
N PHE A 462 -0.57 19.61 16.93
CA PHE A 462 -0.73 18.91 18.22
C PHE A 462 -1.74 17.75 18.14
N THR A 463 -2.87 17.97 17.46
CA THR A 463 -3.89 16.93 17.23
C THR A 463 -3.30 15.78 16.43
N VAL A 464 -2.62 16.09 15.32
CA VAL A 464 -1.99 15.06 14.46
C VAL A 464 -0.91 14.29 15.21
N LYS A 465 -0.07 14.96 16.02
CA LYS A 465 0.93 14.27 16.86
C LYS A 465 0.30 13.24 17.80
N ARG A 466 -0.84 13.56 18.41
CA ARG A 466 -1.53 12.63 19.31
C ARG A 466 -2.23 11.50 18.56
N VAL A 467 -2.78 11.80 17.38
CA VAL A 467 -3.36 10.79 16.47
C VAL A 467 -2.31 9.76 16.06
N LEU A 468 -1.15 10.21 15.57
CA LEU A 468 -0.07 9.32 15.10
C LEU A 468 0.61 8.52 16.22
N LYS A 469 0.47 8.94 17.48
CA LYS A 469 0.96 8.19 18.67
C LYS A 469 -0.11 7.29 19.30
N SER A 470 -1.32 7.26 18.75
CA SER A 470 -2.43 6.50 19.31
C SER A 470 -2.26 4.99 19.08
N ASP A 471 -2.43 4.19 20.12
CA ASP A 471 -2.54 2.73 19.95
C ASP A 471 -3.88 2.37 19.29
N LEU A 472 -3.82 1.79 18.09
CA LEU A 472 -4.99 1.35 17.32
C LEU A 472 -5.63 0.06 17.86
N ASN A 473 -4.98 -0.63 18.79
CA ASN A 473 -5.55 -1.80 19.46
C ASN A 473 -6.31 -1.42 20.74
N ASP A 474 -6.12 -0.21 21.28
CA ASP A 474 -6.88 0.31 22.43
C ASP A 474 -8.06 1.19 21.97
N PRO A 475 -9.32 0.74 22.12
CA PRO A 475 -10.49 1.55 21.76
C PRO A 475 -10.62 2.86 22.55
N ARG A 476 -9.89 3.03 23.66
CA ARG A 476 -9.87 4.26 24.47
C ARG A 476 -8.83 5.28 24.00
N SER A 477 -7.98 4.90 23.05
CA SER A 477 -6.92 5.74 22.51
C SER A 477 -7.46 7.03 21.88
N TYR A 478 -6.62 8.07 21.83
CA TYR A 478 -7.05 9.43 21.49
C TYR A 478 -7.72 9.52 20.11
N VAL A 479 -7.20 8.80 19.12
CA VAL A 479 -7.74 8.78 17.76
C VAL A 479 -9.24 8.42 17.70
N TYR A 480 -9.70 7.48 18.53
CA TYR A 480 -11.12 7.07 18.57
C TYR A 480 -12.02 8.07 19.30
N GLN A 481 -11.45 8.95 20.14
CA GLN A 481 -12.20 10.00 20.83
C GLN A 481 -12.64 11.11 19.88
N LEU A 482 -11.94 11.29 18.75
CA LEU A 482 -12.26 12.29 17.72
C LEU A 482 -13.53 11.94 16.92
N LYS A 483 -13.93 10.65 16.92
CA LYS A 483 -15.10 10.14 16.17
C LYS A 483 -15.07 10.48 14.67
N ASP A 484 -13.88 10.61 14.10
CA ASP A 484 -13.66 10.91 12.69
C ASP A 484 -12.68 9.89 12.12
N ASP A 485 -13.19 9.02 11.25
CA ASP A 485 -12.47 7.89 10.69
C ASP A 485 -11.22 8.33 9.90
N ARG A 486 -11.23 9.56 9.34
CA ARG A 486 -10.08 10.09 8.59
C ARG A 486 -8.80 10.14 9.44
N PHE A 487 -8.92 10.41 10.75
CA PHE A 487 -7.77 10.37 11.66
C PHE A 487 -7.32 8.94 11.97
N VAL A 488 -8.24 7.98 12.00
CA VAL A 488 -7.90 6.56 12.15
C VAL A 488 -7.13 6.09 10.92
N GLN A 489 -7.61 6.41 9.71
CA GLN A 489 -6.93 6.09 8.46
C GLN A 489 -5.55 6.77 8.36
N LEU A 490 -5.47 8.04 8.76
CA LEU A 490 -4.19 8.75 8.83
C LEU A 490 -3.20 8.04 9.76
N ALA A 491 -3.63 7.62 10.96
CA ALA A 491 -2.77 6.89 11.89
C ALA A 491 -2.32 5.53 11.35
N LYS A 492 -3.21 4.80 10.68
CA LYS A 492 -2.90 3.50 10.04
C LYS A 492 -1.88 3.60 8.91
N ALA A 493 -1.83 4.73 8.24
CA ALA A 493 -0.99 4.90 7.06
C ALA A 493 0.51 5.06 7.38
N PHE A 494 0.87 5.20 8.67
CA PHE A 494 2.25 5.35 9.13
C PHE A 494 2.60 4.36 10.25
N ASN A 495 3.87 3.96 10.32
CA ASN A 495 4.36 2.97 11.30
C ASN A 495 5.02 3.64 12.51
N PHE A 496 4.34 4.61 13.14
CA PHE A 496 4.83 5.27 14.34
C PHE A 496 4.43 4.52 15.61
N GLY A 497 5.38 4.37 16.54
CA GLY A 497 5.15 3.85 17.87
C GLY A 497 4.50 4.88 18.81
N ALA A 498 4.07 4.41 19.99
CA ALA A 498 3.48 5.27 21.01
C ALA A 498 4.45 6.34 21.56
N ASP A 499 5.77 6.09 21.49
CA ASP A 499 6.81 7.06 21.81
C ASP A 499 6.93 8.16 20.73
N GLY A 500 6.48 7.88 19.51
CA GLY A 500 6.51 8.74 18.34
C GLY A 500 7.69 8.48 17.42
N ASN A 501 8.50 7.44 17.63
CA ASN A 501 9.54 7.02 16.69
C ASN A 501 8.97 6.05 15.66
N ILE A 502 9.66 5.87 14.53
CA ILE A 502 9.32 4.78 13.61
C ILE A 502 9.56 3.41 14.25
N THR A 503 8.69 2.47 13.94
CA THR A 503 8.74 1.07 14.39
C THR A 503 8.61 0.12 13.20
N ALA A 504 8.74 -1.18 13.40
CA ALA A 504 8.41 -2.12 12.33
C ALA A 504 6.96 -1.92 11.85
N PRO A 505 6.67 -2.16 10.55
CA PRO A 505 5.32 -2.10 10.05
C PRO A 505 4.35 -3.04 10.78
N LYS A 506 3.15 -2.53 11.10
CA LYS A 506 2.08 -3.32 11.74
C LYS A 506 1.35 -4.16 10.69
N LEU A 507 1.93 -5.30 10.34
CA LEU A 507 1.43 -6.18 9.27
C LEU A 507 0.95 -7.54 9.81
N ALA A 508 -0.05 -8.13 9.15
CA ALA A 508 -0.55 -9.48 9.45
C ALA A 508 0.56 -10.55 9.36
N GLN A 509 1.53 -10.36 8.48
CA GLN A 509 2.79 -11.09 8.43
C GLN A 509 3.93 -10.09 8.26
N SER A 510 5.10 -10.33 8.86
CA SER A 510 6.28 -9.51 8.58
C SER A 510 6.71 -9.64 7.12
N GLU A 511 7.45 -8.65 6.61
CA GLU A 511 7.98 -8.69 5.23
C GLU A 511 8.84 -9.93 4.97
N SER A 512 9.61 -10.36 5.98
CA SER A 512 10.39 -11.61 5.92
C SER A 512 9.50 -12.84 5.78
N GLU A 513 8.40 -12.92 6.54
CA GLU A 513 7.45 -14.04 6.47
C GLU A 513 6.69 -14.06 5.14
N ILE A 514 6.32 -12.89 4.61
CA ILE A 514 5.71 -12.76 3.29
C ILE A 514 6.63 -13.34 2.21
N LEU A 515 7.94 -13.04 2.27
CA LEU A 515 8.92 -13.57 1.34
C LEU A 515 9.10 -15.08 1.46
N VAL A 516 9.19 -15.59 2.70
CA VAL A 516 9.31 -17.04 2.95
C VAL A 516 8.11 -17.77 2.36
N MET A 517 6.90 -17.28 2.63
CA MET A 517 5.66 -17.85 2.09
C MET A 517 5.62 -17.79 0.57
N SER A 518 6.02 -16.65 0.00
CA SER A 518 6.06 -16.42 -1.44
C SER A 518 6.97 -17.41 -2.16
N ARG A 519 8.15 -17.66 -1.61
CA ARG A 519 9.11 -18.63 -2.17
C ARG A 519 8.62 -20.06 -2.03
N ALA A 520 8.09 -20.40 -0.87
CA ALA A 520 7.56 -21.73 -0.62
C ALA A 520 6.42 -22.05 -1.62
N TYR A 521 5.55 -21.07 -1.90
CA TYR A 521 4.53 -21.19 -2.93
C TYR A 521 5.11 -21.37 -4.34
N VAL A 522 6.05 -20.51 -4.74
CA VAL A 522 6.70 -20.61 -6.06
C VAL A 522 7.34 -21.98 -6.23
N THR A 523 8.12 -22.43 -5.25
CA THR A 523 8.72 -23.77 -5.26
C THR A 523 7.67 -24.87 -5.32
N ALA A 524 6.58 -24.78 -4.54
CA ALA A 524 5.49 -25.76 -4.59
C ALA A 524 4.84 -25.88 -5.99
N LYS A 525 4.67 -24.75 -6.70
CA LYS A 525 4.05 -24.73 -8.04
C LYS A 525 5.02 -24.99 -9.19
N SER A 526 6.31 -24.68 -9.03
CA SER A 526 7.27 -24.71 -10.14
C SER A 526 8.29 -25.84 -10.10
N ARG A 527 8.50 -26.51 -8.95
CA ARG A 527 9.61 -27.48 -8.76
C ARG A 527 9.68 -28.60 -9.82
N PHE A 528 8.55 -29.01 -10.38
CA PHE A 528 8.47 -29.98 -11.48
C PHE A 528 7.72 -29.45 -12.71
N GLY A 529 7.50 -28.14 -12.75
CA GLY A 529 6.73 -27.44 -13.78
C GLY A 529 7.60 -26.91 -14.92
N THR A 530 6.94 -26.25 -15.86
CA THR A 530 7.57 -25.51 -16.96
C THR A 530 8.03 -24.12 -16.49
N LYS A 531 8.76 -23.42 -17.36
CA LYS A 531 9.08 -21.99 -17.14
C LYS A 531 7.82 -21.14 -16.98
N ASP A 532 6.75 -21.48 -17.70
CA ASP A 532 5.47 -20.76 -17.63
C ASP A 532 4.77 -20.99 -16.29
N ASP A 533 4.85 -22.20 -15.73
CA ASP A 533 4.31 -22.49 -14.40
C ASP A 533 5.04 -21.69 -13.32
N LYS A 534 6.36 -21.56 -13.45
CA LYS A 534 7.17 -20.69 -12.58
C LYS A 534 6.74 -19.22 -12.70
N ALA A 535 6.58 -18.71 -13.92
CA ALA A 535 6.16 -17.32 -14.14
C ALA A 535 4.78 -17.03 -13.51
N LYS A 536 3.81 -17.93 -13.70
CA LYS A 536 2.48 -17.81 -13.06
C LYS A 536 2.56 -17.84 -11.53
N ALA A 537 3.41 -18.70 -10.97
CA ALA A 537 3.59 -18.76 -9.54
C ALA A 537 4.26 -17.49 -8.97
N GLU A 538 5.19 -16.88 -9.72
CA GLU A 538 5.80 -15.60 -9.36
C GLU A 538 4.80 -14.44 -9.45
N GLU A 539 3.88 -14.44 -10.42
CA GLU A 539 2.77 -13.48 -10.47
C GLU A 539 1.83 -13.63 -9.27
N GLU A 540 1.49 -14.87 -8.91
CA GLU A 540 0.66 -15.15 -7.74
C GLU A 540 1.35 -14.73 -6.43
N ALA A 541 2.66 -14.95 -6.34
CA ALA A 541 3.46 -14.50 -5.19
C ALA A 541 3.48 -12.97 -5.07
N LYS A 542 3.54 -12.23 -6.19
CA LYS A 542 3.40 -10.77 -6.19
C LYS A 542 2.02 -10.34 -5.69
N TYR A 543 0.95 -11.01 -6.15
CA TYR A 543 -0.40 -10.76 -5.65
C TYR A 543 -0.47 -10.95 -4.13
N TYR A 544 0.01 -12.10 -3.65
CA TYR A 544 0.04 -12.41 -2.21
C TYR A 544 0.81 -11.34 -1.43
N ALA A 545 2.04 -11.02 -1.86
CA ALA A 545 2.91 -10.08 -1.18
C ALA A 545 2.30 -8.68 -1.05
N THR A 546 1.50 -8.24 -2.03
CA THR A 546 0.77 -6.96 -1.95
C THR A 546 -0.50 -7.06 -1.11
N GLN A 547 -1.34 -8.08 -1.34
CA GLN A 547 -2.65 -8.13 -0.68
C GLN A 547 -2.55 -8.47 0.81
N ILE A 548 -1.60 -9.32 1.22
CA ILE A 548 -1.46 -9.71 2.62
C ILE A 548 -1.06 -8.53 3.52
N GLN A 549 -0.40 -7.49 2.97
CA GLN A 549 -0.08 -6.27 3.71
C GLN A 549 -1.32 -5.43 4.06
N ARG A 550 -2.44 -5.64 3.36
CA ARG A 550 -3.71 -4.93 3.56
C ARG A 550 -4.63 -5.62 4.57
N VAL A 551 -4.34 -6.87 4.90
CA VAL A 551 -5.13 -7.65 5.85
C VAL A 551 -4.89 -7.10 7.25
N GLU A 552 -5.93 -6.66 7.94
CA GLU A 552 -5.86 -6.13 9.32
C GLU A 552 -6.37 -7.13 10.36
N THR A 553 -7.22 -8.06 9.94
CA THR A 553 -7.84 -9.03 10.85
C THR A 553 -7.80 -10.46 10.34
N THR A 554 -7.84 -11.40 11.27
CA THR A 554 -7.99 -12.84 10.96
C THR A 554 -9.23 -13.10 10.11
N LYS A 555 -10.33 -12.37 10.38
CA LYS A 555 -11.58 -12.52 9.61
C LYS A 555 -11.40 -12.11 8.15
N GLU A 556 -10.72 -10.98 7.89
CA GLU A 556 -10.42 -10.54 6.53
C GLU A 556 -9.55 -11.57 5.80
N PHE A 557 -8.48 -12.06 6.45
CA PHE A 557 -7.66 -13.12 5.88
C PHE A 557 -8.47 -14.36 5.50
N LEU A 558 -9.25 -14.89 6.44
CA LEU A 558 -10.02 -16.12 6.24
C LEU A 558 -11.16 -15.96 5.22
N SER A 559 -11.61 -14.73 4.97
CA SER A 559 -12.63 -14.45 3.95
C SER A 559 -12.07 -14.41 2.52
N ASP A 560 -10.76 -14.28 2.35
CA ASP A 560 -10.10 -14.32 1.04
C ASP A 560 -9.58 -15.75 0.75
N GLU A 561 -10.39 -16.54 0.05
CA GLU A 561 -10.05 -17.92 -0.33
C GLU A 561 -8.74 -18.03 -1.11
N ARG A 562 -8.36 -16.98 -1.87
CA ARG A 562 -7.14 -16.97 -2.66
C ARG A 562 -5.91 -16.82 -1.76
N LEU A 563 -5.95 -15.93 -0.77
CA LEU A 563 -4.90 -15.79 0.23
C LEU A 563 -4.78 -17.04 1.11
N VAL A 564 -5.90 -17.60 1.56
CA VAL A 564 -5.89 -18.84 2.36
C VAL A 564 -5.29 -20.00 1.56
N SER A 565 -5.72 -20.18 0.31
CA SER A 565 -5.20 -21.23 -0.57
C SER A 565 -3.70 -21.08 -0.86
N PHE A 566 -3.23 -19.84 -0.97
CA PHE A 566 -1.81 -19.53 -1.14
C PHE A 566 -1.00 -20.03 0.05
N VAL A 567 -1.40 -19.64 1.27
CA VAL A 567 -0.72 -20.01 2.52
C VAL A 567 -0.72 -21.52 2.74
N LEU A 568 -1.85 -22.19 2.50
CA LEU A 568 -1.95 -23.64 2.61
C LEU A 568 -0.99 -24.33 1.63
N THR A 569 -1.02 -23.93 0.35
CA THR A 569 -0.14 -24.50 -0.68
C THR A 569 1.33 -24.28 -0.35
N ALA A 570 1.70 -23.09 0.12
CA ALA A 570 3.05 -22.75 0.53
C ALA A 570 3.56 -23.61 1.69
N ASN A 571 2.66 -24.08 2.56
CA ASN A 571 2.96 -24.99 3.66
C ASN A 571 2.76 -26.48 3.31
N GLY A 572 2.56 -26.81 2.03
CA GLY A 572 2.41 -28.19 1.56
C GLY A 572 1.06 -28.84 1.89
N ILE A 573 0.06 -28.04 2.25
CA ILE A 573 -1.29 -28.51 2.57
C ILE A 573 -2.18 -28.30 1.35
N ASP A 574 -2.90 -29.35 0.93
CA ASP A 574 -3.88 -29.25 -0.15
C ASP A 574 -5.04 -28.35 0.31
N PRO A 575 -5.31 -27.21 -0.35
CA PRO A 575 -6.41 -26.32 0.02
C PRO A 575 -7.79 -27.01 0.02
N LYS A 576 -7.96 -28.10 -0.74
CA LYS A 576 -9.22 -28.86 -0.77
C LYS A 576 -9.40 -29.79 0.42
N SER A 577 -8.34 -30.05 1.18
CA SER A 577 -8.39 -30.95 2.34
C SER A 577 -8.94 -30.27 3.60
N VAL A 578 -9.11 -28.95 3.57
CA VAL A 578 -9.56 -28.14 4.70
C VAL A 578 -10.75 -27.28 4.32
N ASP A 579 -11.65 -27.09 5.27
CA ASP A 579 -12.81 -26.20 5.11
C ASP A 579 -12.63 -24.89 5.90
N PRO A 580 -13.40 -23.84 5.59
CA PRO A 580 -13.29 -22.55 6.29
C PRO A 580 -13.53 -22.64 7.80
N VAL A 581 -14.46 -23.47 8.27
CA VAL A 581 -14.77 -23.63 9.69
C VAL A 581 -13.61 -24.27 10.44
N PHE A 582 -12.91 -25.21 9.80
CA PHE A 582 -11.67 -25.76 10.32
C PHE A 582 -10.60 -24.67 10.47
N MET A 583 -10.37 -23.86 9.43
CA MET A 583 -9.38 -22.78 9.46
C MET A 583 -9.71 -21.70 10.50
N GLU A 584 -10.98 -21.36 10.71
CA GLU A 584 -11.41 -20.48 11.80
C GLU A 584 -10.99 -21.02 13.17
N LYS A 585 -11.17 -22.33 13.43
CA LYS A 585 -10.74 -22.96 14.69
C LYS A 585 -9.23 -23.01 14.84
N ILE A 586 -8.50 -23.19 13.73
CA ILE A 586 -7.03 -23.16 13.71
C ILE A 586 -6.54 -21.78 14.14
N PHE A 587 -7.02 -20.71 13.51
CA PHE A 587 -6.59 -19.35 13.82
C PHE A 587 -7.12 -18.81 15.16
N ALA A 588 -8.23 -19.34 15.68
CA ALA A 588 -8.72 -19.00 17.02
C ALA A 588 -7.98 -19.72 18.16
N SER A 589 -7.03 -20.62 17.84
CA SER A 589 -6.31 -21.40 18.85
C SER A 589 -5.16 -20.63 19.49
N ASP A 590 -4.99 -20.83 20.79
CA ASP A 590 -3.77 -20.41 21.49
C ASP A 590 -2.62 -21.38 21.19
N LEU A 591 -1.51 -20.87 20.68
CA LEU A 591 -0.32 -21.67 20.37
C LEU A 591 0.43 -22.15 21.62
N ASP A 592 0.24 -21.45 22.74
CA ASP A 592 0.88 -21.72 24.01
C ASP A 592 0.12 -22.76 24.86
N ASP A 593 -1.18 -22.98 24.61
CA ASP A 593 -1.98 -24.02 25.26
C ASP A 593 -1.82 -25.37 24.53
N PRO A 594 -1.21 -26.41 25.14
CA PRO A 594 -1.06 -27.74 24.52
C PRO A 594 -2.39 -28.41 24.15
N LYS A 595 -3.51 -27.99 24.75
CA LYS A 595 -4.85 -28.53 24.49
C LYS A 595 -5.64 -27.76 23.43
N SER A 596 -5.07 -26.69 22.89
CA SER A 596 -5.73 -25.90 21.86
C SER A 596 -6.04 -26.73 20.60
N PHE A 597 -6.95 -26.25 19.76
CA PHE A 597 -7.39 -27.03 18.59
C PHE A 597 -6.23 -27.25 17.61
N VAL A 598 -5.42 -26.22 17.32
CA VAL A 598 -4.23 -26.34 16.46
C VAL A 598 -3.18 -27.31 17.01
N ASN A 599 -2.94 -27.32 18.32
CA ASN A 599 -1.94 -28.20 18.94
C ASN A 599 -2.38 -29.68 19.02
N ARG A 600 -3.66 -29.97 18.75
CA ARG A 600 -4.21 -31.34 18.67
C ARG A 600 -4.30 -31.90 17.25
N GLN A 601 -3.88 -31.15 16.24
CA GLN A 601 -3.88 -31.64 14.87
C GLN A 601 -2.67 -32.54 14.62
N ALA A 602 -2.88 -33.60 13.82
CA ALA A 602 -1.81 -34.51 13.44
C ALA A 602 -0.74 -33.82 12.59
N ASP A 603 -1.17 -32.91 11.70
CA ASP A 603 -0.27 -32.09 10.90
C ASP A 603 0.15 -30.82 11.66
N ARG A 604 1.43 -30.74 12.02
CA ARG A 604 2.02 -29.57 12.68
C ARG A 604 2.15 -28.35 11.74
N GLY A 605 1.95 -28.52 10.44
CA GLY A 605 1.90 -27.44 9.46
C GLY A 605 0.85 -26.38 9.78
N PHE A 606 -0.28 -26.74 10.39
CA PHE A 606 -1.27 -25.77 10.83
C PHE A 606 -0.77 -24.84 11.94
N ARG A 607 0.05 -25.37 12.86
CA ARG A 607 0.70 -24.58 13.91
C ARG A 607 1.67 -23.57 13.30
N LYS A 608 2.46 -24.02 12.32
CA LYS A 608 3.38 -23.19 11.54
C LYS A 608 2.65 -22.05 10.82
N ILE A 609 1.49 -22.34 10.22
CA ILE A 609 0.63 -21.34 9.58
C ILE A 609 0.21 -20.28 10.59
N VAL A 610 -0.42 -20.64 11.71
CA VAL A 610 -0.88 -19.65 12.71
C VAL A 610 0.28 -18.83 13.26
N ALA A 611 1.43 -19.48 13.50
CA ALA A 611 2.64 -18.83 14.00
C ALA A 611 3.28 -17.85 13.00
N SER A 612 2.99 -17.98 11.70
CA SER A 612 3.44 -17.03 10.67
C SER A 612 2.69 -15.70 10.68
N PHE A 613 1.59 -15.61 11.43
CA PHE A 613 0.76 -14.41 11.53
C PHE A 613 0.92 -13.70 12.88
N ASN A 614 0.89 -12.37 12.81
CA ASN A 614 0.97 -11.46 13.94
C ASN A 614 -0.41 -11.18 14.56
N PHE A 615 -1.38 -12.10 14.48
CA PHE A 615 -2.69 -11.90 15.09
C PHE A 615 -2.66 -12.21 16.60
N ASN A 616 -3.38 -11.39 17.38
CA ASN A 616 -3.67 -11.66 18.78
C ASN A 616 -4.93 -12.56 18.95
N ALA A 617 -5.30 -12.86 20.19
CA ALA A 617 -6.46 -13.72 20.49
C ALA A 617 -7.80 -13.14 19.99
N GLU A 618 -7.90 -11.82 19.83
CA GLU A 618 -9.07 -11.13 19.26
C GLU A 618 -9.06 -11.08 17.72
N GLY A 619 -8.03 -11.63 17.08
CA GLY A 619 -7.86 -11.66 15.63
C GLY A 619 -7.44 -10.32 15.02
N LYS A 620 -6.83 -9.42 15.80
CA LYS A 620 -6.23 -8.15 15.34
C LYS A 620 -4.72 -8.27 15.25
N ILE A 621 -4.08 -7.47 14.40
CA ILE A 621 -2.61 -7.41 14.34
C ILE A 621 -2.05 -6.87 15.66
N LYS A 622 -1.16 -7.65 16.28
CA LYS A 622 -0.28 -7.24 17.36
C LYS A 622 1.01 -6.68 16.74
N GLN A 623 1.48 -5.55 17.27
CA GLN A 623 2.78 -5.00 16.89
C GLN A 623 3.86 -6.06 17.20
N PRO A 624 4.72 -6.43 16.22
CA PRO A 624 5.88 -7.28 16.47
C PRO A 624 6.82 -6.65 17.49
N ASP A 625 7.53 -7.45 18.27
CA ASP A 625 8.63 -6.96 19.10
C ASP A 625 9.90 -6.86 18.24
N ASP A 626 10.39 -5.64 18.01
CA ASP A 626 11.53 -5.35 17.14
C ASP A 626 12.86 -5.96 17.67
N ALA A 627 12.87 -6.47 18.91
CA ALA A 627 14.03 -7.12 19.53
C ALA A 627 14.13 -8.64 19.28
N GLU A 628 13.08 -9.29 18.79
CA GLU A 628 13.08 -10.74 18.58
C GLU A 628 13.85 -11.12 17.30
N ILE A 629 14.98 -11.86 17.47
CA ILE A 629 15.81 -12.36 16.35
C ILE A 629 15.20 -13.55 15.60
N GLN A 630 14.10 -14.09 16.09
CA GLN A 630 13.43 -15.27 15.54
C GLN A 630 11.94 -14.98 15.44
N SER A 631 11.34 -15.26 14.28
CA SER A 631 9.89 -15.08 14.13
C SER A 631 9.14 -16.09 15.00
N ARG A 632 7.90 -15.77 15.38
CA ARG A 632 7.02 -16.70 16.10
C ARG A 632 6.90 -18.04 15.38
N ARG A 633 6.83 -18.03 14.03
CA ARG A 633 6.92 -19.25 13.20
C ARG A 633 8.24 -19.98 13.42
N GLY A 634 9.37 -19.28 13.33
CA GLY A 634 10.70 -19.85 13.52
C GLY A 634 10.86 -20.54 14.89
N ILE A 635 10.34 -19.95 15.97
CA ILE A 635 10.37 -20.53 17.31
C ILE A 635 9.65 -21.90 17.31
N TYR A 636 8.39 -21.93 16.86
CA TYR A 636 7.61 -23.16 16.84
C TYR A 636 8.15 -24.21 15.88
N GLU A 637 8.62 -23.79 14.70
CA GLU A 637 9.26 -24.68 13.73
C GLU A 637 10.54 -25.32 14.29
N THR A 638 11.34 -24.55 15.03
CA THR A 638 12.56 -25.04 15.67
C THR A 638 12.24 -26.03 16.79
N ILE A 639 11.26 -25.73 17.64
CA ILE A 639 10.82 -26.63 18.71
C ILE A 639 10.28 -27.94 18.13
N ASP A 640 9.36 -27.86 17.17
CA ASP A 640 8.73 -29.04 16.58
C ASP A 640 9.75 -29.90 15.81
N SER A 641 10.70 -29.27 15.09
CA SER A 641 11.75 -29.98 14.36
C SER A 641 12.77 -30.64 15.30
N HIS A 642 13.10 -30.00 16.43
CA HIS A 642 13.94 -30.60 17.47
C HIS A 642 13.29 -31.85 18.05
N VAL A 643 12.01 -31.79 18.45
CA VAL A 643 11.28 -32.95 18.96
C VAL A 643 11.21 -34.07 17.92
N ARG A 644 10.97 -33.72 16.66
CA ARG A 644 10.97 -34.69 15.55
C ARG A 644 12.33 -35.38 15.39
N GLN A 645 13.42 -34.62 15.48
CA GLN A 645 14.78 -35.15 15.43
C GLN A 645 15.06 -36.11 16.60
N MET A 646 14.62 -35.75 17.82
CA MET A 646 14.76 -36.62 19.00
C MET A 646 13.99 -37.92 18.85
N LEU A 647 12.76 -37.88 18.32
CA LEU A 647 11.95 -39.08 18.07
C LEU A 647 12.64 -40.02 17.05
N GLU A 648 13.22 -39.46 15.99
CA GLU A 648 13.95 -40.22 14.97
C GLU A 648 15.22 -40.88 15.54
N GLU A 649 15.94 -40.19 16.42
CA GLU A 649 17.12 -40.73 17.11
C GLU A 649 16.74 -41.81 18.13
N GLU A 650 15.71 -41.59 18.95
CA GLU A 650 15.18 -42.56 19.91
C GLU A 650 14.76 -43.85 19.18
N ALA A 651 13.98 -43.73 18.10
CA ALA A 651 13.58 -44.86 17.29
C ALA A 651 14.77 -45.56 16.60
N GLY A 652 15.79 -44.79 16.21
CA GLY A 652 17.02 -45.30 15.59
C GLY A 652 17.91 -46.09 16.54
N ASN A 653 17.93 -45.73 17.82
CA ASN A 653 18.67 -46.49 18.85
C ASN A 653 18.10 -47.91 19.01
N ASP A 654 16.79 -48.07 18.80
CA ASP A 654 16.14 -49.38 18.80
C ASP A 654 16.28 -50.10 17.46
N ASN A 655 16.10 -49.39 16.34
CA ASN A 655 16.23 -49.93 14.99
C ASN A 655 16.61 -48.83 13.98
N ALA A 656 17.83 -48.91 13.44
CA ALA A 656 18.36 -47.96 12.46
C ALA A 656 17.49 -47.82 11.19
N GLY A 657 16.84 -48.91 10.76
CA GLY A 657 15.88 -48.89 9.65
C GLY A 657 14.66 -48.02 9.94
N VAL A 658 14.20 -47.96 11.18
CA VAL A 658 13.06 -47.11 11.57
C VAL A 658 13.43 -45.63 11.46
N ARG A 659 14.64 -45.26 11.89
CA ARG A 659 15.16 -43.90 11.71
C ARG A 659 15.23 -43.50 10.24
N LEU A 660 15.78 -44.38 9.38
CA LEU A 660 15.83 -44.13 7.93
C LEU A 660 14.43 -43.97 7.32
N ALA A 661 13.47 -44.80 7.74
CA ALA A 661 12.08 -44.70 7.29
C ALA A 661 11.42 -43.37 7.70
N LEU A 662 11.54 -42.98 8.97
CA LEU A 662 10.98 -41.72 9.48
C LEU A 662 11.67 -40.49 8.87
N TYR A 663 12.98 -40.56 8.65
CA TYR A 663 13.77 -39.53 8.00
C TYR A 663 13.34 -39.35 6.54
N PHE A 664 13.21 -40.45 5.79
CA PHE A 664 12.72 -40.43 4.41
C PHE A 664 11.29 -39.89 4.33
N GLU A 665 10.39 -40.30 5.23
CA GLU A 665 9.02 -39.75 5.30
C GLU A 665 9.04 -38.22 5.45
N ARG A 666 9.92 -37.69 6.32
CA ARG A 666 10.04 -36.26 6.57
C ARG A 666 10.63 -35.49 5.38
N LYS A 667 11.59 -36.09 4.67
CA LYS A 667 12.37 -35.41 3.61
C LYS A 667 11.84 -35.65 2.20
N ALA A 668 10.98 -36.65 1.97
CA ALA A 668 10.52 -37.03 0.64
C ALA A 668 9.98 -35.84 -0.18
N ALA A 669 9.13 -35.02 0.45
CA ALA A 669 8.51 -33.87 -0.22
C ALA A 669 9.49 -32.75 -0.58
N THR A 670 10.69 -32.69 0.02
CA THR A 670 11.70 -31.66 -0.31
C THR A 670 12.58 -32.06 -1.50
N ILE A 671 12.54 -33.31 -1.93
CA ILE A 671 13.36 -33.81 -3.03
C ILE A 671 12.79 -33.31 -4.35
N THR A 672 13.61 -32.57 -5.11
CA THR A 672 13.27 -31.98 -6.41
C THR A 672 14.21 -32.42 -7.52
N THR A 673 15.45 -32.76 -7.17
CA THR A 673 16.46 -33.25 -8.09
C THR A 673 17.05 -34.58 -7.60
N PRO A 674 17.62 -35.39 -8.50
CA PRO A 674 18.34 -36.60 -8.08
C PRO A 674 19.53 -36.30 -7.17
N TYR A 675 20.13 -35.12 -7.32
CA TYR A 675 21.25 -34.69 -6.50
C TYR A 675 20.84 -34.46 -5.05
N ASP A 676 19.56 -34.16 -4.77
CA ASP A 676 19.05 -34.02 -3.40
C ASP A 676 19.09 -35.36 -2.66
N ILE A 677 18.84 -36.48 -3.37
CA ILE A 677 19.00 -37.83 -2.83
C ILE A 677 20.49 -38.17 -2.64
N LEU A 678 21.34 -37.79 -3.60
CA LEU A 678 22.78 -38.10 -3.55
C LEU A 678 23.56 -37.28 -2.52
N ALA A 679 23.05 -36.09 -2.17
CA ALA A 679 23.66 -35.21 -1.18
C ALA A 679 23.38 -35.64 0.26
N ASP A 680 22.51 -36.63 0.48
CA ASP A 680 22.07 -37.10 1.79
C ASP A 680 22.20 -38.62 1.88
N ASP A 681 23.16 -39.08 2.69
CA ASP A 681 23.47 -40.50 2.84
C ASP A 681 22.26 -41.34 3.27
N ALA A 682 21.38 -40.79 4.11
CA ALA A 682 20.18 -41.50 4.56
C ALA A 682 19.16 -41.65 3.43
N LEU A 683 18.98 -40.62 2.60
CA LEU A 683 18.10 -40.71 1.43
C LEU A 683 18.65 -41.66 0.38
N PHE A 684 19.96 -41.61 0.12
CA PHE A 684 20.61 -42.50 -0.83
C PHE A 684 20.58 -43.96 -0.36
N GLU A 685 20.77 -44.21 0.94
CA GLU A 685 20.66 -45.55 1.52
C GLU A 685 19.24 -46.13 1.35
N VAL A 686 18.20 -45.35 1.66
CA VAL A 686 16.81 -45.77 1.43
C VAL A 686 16.57 -46.08 -0.05
N PHE A 687 17.09 -45.24 -0.96
CA PHE A 687 17.01 -45.48 -2.39
C PHE A 687 17.68 -46.80 -2.81
N LYS A 688 18.93 -47.05 -2.39
CA LYS A 688 19.66 -48.30 -2.70
C LYS A 688 18.88 -49.52 -2.21
N VAL A 689 18.37 -49.50 -0.99
CA VAL A 689 17.61 -50.62 -0.40
C VAL A 689 16.30 -50.87 -1.15
N VAL A 690 15.54 -49.82 -1.46
CA VAL A 690 14.24 -49.92 -2.18
C VAL A 690 14.40 -50.51 -3.58
N TYR A 691 15.51 -50.20 -4.25
CA TYR A 691 15.79 -50.67 -5.62
C TYR A 691 16.80 -51.83 -5.66
N GLN A 692 17.17 -52.39 -4.51
CA GLN A 692 18.09 -53.53 -4.37
C GLN A 692 19.43 -53.31 -5.11
N LEU A 693 19.97 -52.09 -5.00
CA LEU A 693 21.21 -51.70 -5.63
C LEU A 693 22.40 -52.05 -4.71
N PRO A 694 23.51 -52.55 -5.26
CA PRO A 694 24.67 -52.91 -4.47
C PRO A 694 25.51 -51.66 -4.11
N ASP A 695 26.34 -51.76 -3.08
CA ASP A 695 27.08 -50.60 -2.53
C ASP A 695 28.08 -50.00 -3.52
N GLU A 696 28.58 -50.77 -4.48
CA GLU A 696 29.53 -50.33 -5.49
C GLU A 696 28.96 -49.22 -6.39
N VAL A 697 27.65 -49.08 -6.47
CA VAL A 697 26.98 -48.00 -7.21
C VAL A 697 27.39 -46.61 -6.69
N GLY A 698 27.70 -46.48 -5.39
CA GLY A 698 28.18 -45.23 -4.82
C GLY A 698 29.55 -44.78 -5.34
N SER A 699 30.31 -45.66 -6.00
CA SER A 699 31.62 -45.33 -6.60
C SER A 699 31.54 -44.76 -8.02
N ALA A 700 30.36 -44.80 -8.66
CA ALA A 700 30.16 -44.21 -9.99
C ALA A 700 30.26 -42.67 -9.94
N ASN A 701 30.48 -42.01 -11.09
CA ASN A 701 30.44 -40.55 -11.11
C ASN A 701 29.03 -40.02 -10.78
N ILE A 702 28.96 -38.82 -10.21
CA ILE A 702 27.72 -38.25 -9.66
C ILE A 702 26.61 -38.14 -10.72
N ASP A 703 26.97 -37.85 -11.98
CA ASP A 703 26.01 -37.71 -13.08
C ASP A 703 25.40 -39.07 -13.48
N ALA A 704 26.21 -40.14 -13.49
CA ALA A 704 25.70 -41.49 -13.74
C ALA A 704 24.78 -41.96 -12.61
N GLN A 705 25.10 -41.62 -11.35
CA GLN A 705 24.23 -41.90 -10.21
C GLN A 705 22.91 -41.12 -10.31
N ALA A 706 22.95 -39.85 -10.72
CA ALA A 706 21.76 -39.03 -10.93
C ALA A 706 20.85 -39.59 -12.04
N GLU A 707 21.43 -40.02 -13.16
CA GLU A 707 20.69 -40.65 -14.27
C GLU A 707 20.15 -42.05 -13.90
N MET A 708 20.81 -42.76 -12.98
CA MET A 708 20.28 -44.00 -12.43
C MET A 708 19.04 -43.72 -11.56
N ILE A 709 19.09 -42.72 -10.68
CA ILE A 709 17.94 -42.33 -9.85
C ILE A 709 16.73 -41.98 -10.72
N LYS A 710 16.90 -41.14 -11.76
CA LYS A 710 15.82 -40.77 -12.67
C LYS A 710 15.19 -41.97 -13.39
N ARG A 711 15.96 -43.02 -13.66
CA ARG A 711 15.48 -44.25 -14.33
C ARG A 711 14.62 -45.12 -13.41
N HIS A 712 14.85 -45.06 -12.10
CA HIS A 712 14.16 -45.90 -11.13
C HIS A 712 13.01 -45.19 -10.42
N LEU A 713 13.07 -43.87 -10.25
CA LEU A 713 12.13 -43.10 -9.44
C LEU A 713 11.72 -41.83 -10.18
N ASP A 714 10.41 -41.67 -10.43
CA ASP A 714 9.84 -40.37 -10.78
C ASP A 714 9.75 -39.53 -9.49
N LEU A 715 10.57 -38.48 -9.41
CA LEU A 715 10.64 -37.62 -8.23
C LEU A 715 9.30 -36.93 -7.91
N LYS A 716 8.38 -36.82 -8.87
CA LYS A 716 7.02 -36.31 -8.63
C LYS A 716 6.23 -37.20 -7.68
N GLU A 717 6.49 -38.51 -7.67
CA GLU A 717 5.81 -39.45 -6.77
C GLU A 717 6.14 -39.18 -5.31
N LEU A 718 7.30 -38.60 -5.01
CA LEU A 718 7.70 -38.25 -3.64
C LEU A 718 6.88 -37.11 -3.03
N GLN A 719 6.06 -36.43 -3.82
CA GLN A 719 5.12 -35.41 -3.36
C GLN A 719 3.77 -35.99 -2.93
N ASP A 720 3.48 -37.26 -3.28
CA ASP A 720 2.28 -37.96 -2.84
C ASP A 720 2.58 -38.76 -1.56
N PRO A 721 2.01 -38.38 -0.40
CA PRO A 721 2.21 -39.10 0.85
C PRO A 721 1.86 -40.60 0.77
N GLN A 722 0.91 -40.98 -0.10
CA GLN A 722 0.55 -42.39 -0.27
C GLN A 722 1.62 -43.17 -1.03
N ALA A 723 2.24 -42.56 -2.05
CA ALA A 723 3.35 -43.16 -2.77
C ALA A 723 4.58 -43.31 -1.87
N VAL A 724 4.90 -42.26 -1.09
CA VAL A 724 5.97 -42.29 -0.08
C VAL A 724 5.73 -43.40 0.95
N SER A 725 4.50 -43.51 1.48
CA SER A 725 4.15 -44.57 2.42
C SER A 725 4.39 -45.97 1.84
N LYS A 726 4.00 -46.22 0.58
CA LYS A 726 4.27 -47.50 -0.10
C LYS A 726 5.77 -47.77 -0.27
N MET A 727 6.56 -46.74 -0.60
CA MET A 727 8.01 -46.86 -0.68
C MET A 727 8.62 -47.21 0.67
N ILE A 728 8.15 -46.59 1.77
CA ILE A 728 8.61 -46.89 3.13
C ILE A 728 8.25 -48.32 3.55
N VAL A 729 7.06 -48.82 3.19
CA VAL A 729 6.69 -50.23 3.43
C VAL A 729 7.67 -51.16 2.71
N LYS A 730 7.93 -50.90 1.43
CA LYS A 730 8.88 -51.70 0.63
C LYS A 730 10.30 -51.63 1.20
N PHE A 731 10.77 -50.42 1.53
CA PHE A 731 12.04 -50.19 2.20
C PHE A 731 12.15 -51.02 3.48
N SER A 732 11.16 -50.93 4.36
CA SER A 732 11.18 -51.59 5.67
C SER A 732 11.32 -53.11 5.55
N VAL A 733 10.62 -53.73 4.59
CA VAL A 733 10.71 -55.17 4.34
C VAL A 733 12.08 -55.55 3.78
N LEU A 734 12.58 -54.81 2.78
CA LEU A 734 13.88 -55.10 2.17
C LEU A 734 15.05 -54.83 3.12
N TYR A 735 14.94 -53.80 3.96
CA TYR A 735 15.93 -53.47 4.98
C TYR A 735 16.03 -54.58 6.01
N ASP A 736 14.89 -55.09 6.52
CA ASP A 736 14.87 -56.22 7.45
C ASP A 736 15.48 -57.47 6.81
N LEU A 737 15.19 -57.76 5.54
CA LEU A 737 15.78 -58.91 4.82
C LEU A 737 17.30 -58.78 4.68
N ASN A 738 17.80 -57.60 4.35
CA ASN A 738 19.23 -57.35 4.13
C ASN A 738 20.03 -57.32 5.45
N ASN A 739 19.40 -56.87 6.55
CA ASN A 739 20.05 -56.67 7.85
C ASN A 739 19.73 -57.78 8.87
N GLN A 740 19.02 -58.83 8.47
CA GLN A 740 18.83 -60.00 9.31
C GLN A 740 20.12 -60.82 9.44
N ALA A 741 20.72 -60.78 10.62
CA ALA A 741 21.53 -61.88 11.13
C ALA A 741 20.64 -63.12 11.29
N THR A 742 20.70 -64.04 10.32
CA THR A 742 20.26 -65.45 10.41
C THR A 742 19.13 -65.74 11.40
N THR A 743 17.89 -65.30 11.11
CA THR A 743 16.70 -65.99 11.64
C THR A 743 15.62 -65.98 10.58
N ASP A 744 15.64 -67.04 9.77
CA ASP A 744 14.70 -67.32 8.70
C ASP A 744 13.23 -67.21 9.21
N PRO A 745 12.41 -66.31 8.64
CA PRO A 745 10.98 -66.19 8.96
C PRO A 745 10.20 -67.49 8.70
N ALA A 746 10.67 -68.34 7.79
CA ALA A 746 10.10 -69.66 7.56
C ALA A 746 10.37 -70.61 8.74
N LEU A 747 11.47 -70.41 9.48
CA LEU A 747 11.81 -71.21 10.65
C LEU A 747 11.00 -70.81 11.89
N SER A 748 10.55 -69.56 12.03
CA SER A 748 9.68 -69.16 13.16
C SER A 748 8.25 -69.70 13.02
N VAL A 749 7.78 -69.81 11.78
CA VAL A 749 6.49 -70.45 11.44
C VAL A 749 6.57 -71.98 11.56
N LEU A 750 7.75 -72.58 11.33
CA LEU A 750 7.95 -74.02 11.37
C LEU A 750 8.36 -74.56 12.76
N THR A 751 8.94 -73.74 13.64
CA THR A 751 9.49 -74.19 14.94
C THR A 751 8.70 -73.74 16.17
N ASN A 752 7.68 -72.88 16.05
CA ASN A 752 6.81 -72.56 17.19
C ASN A 752 5.55 -73.46 17.25
N SER A 753 5.79 -74.78 17.36
CA SER A 753 4.83 -75.71 17.94
C SER A 753 4.82 -75.52 19.47
N GLY A 754 3.98 -74.62 19.97
CA GLY A 754 3.87 -74.33 21.40
C GLY A 754 2.74 -73.35 21.79
N SER A 755 1.51 -73.85 21.79
CA SER A 755 0.30 -73.31 22.46
C SER A 755 -0.16 -71.87 22.18
N SER A 756 -0.94 -71.69 21.10
CA SER A 756 -2.29 -71.09 21.16
C SER A 756 -2.98 -71.32 19.81
N GLY A 757 -3.77 -72.39 19.73
CA GLY A 757 -4.40 -72.84 18.49
C GLY A 757 -5.60 -72.00 18.08
N ILE A 758 -5.68 -71.67 16.80
CA ILE A 758 -6.97 -71.42 16.13
C ILE A 758 -7.74 -72.75 16.19
N SER A 759 -8.91 -72.76 16.83
CA SER A 759 -9.71 -73.97 16.96
C SER A 759 -10.21 -74.46 15.59
N ALA A 760 -10.22 -75.77 15.40
CA ALA A 760 -10.76 -76.42 14.20
C ALA A 760 -12.24 -76.02 13.94
N ASP A 761 -12.98 -75.63 14.98
CA ASP A 761 -14.34 -75.11 14.89
C ASP A 761 -14.43 -73.72 14.22
N LEU A 762 -13.40 -72.87 14.36
CA LEU A 762 -13.36 -71.56 13.68
C LEU A 762 -13.05 -71.71 12.18
N MET A 763 -12.23 -72.71 11.83
CA MET A 763 -11.96 -73.06 10.43
C MET A 763 -13.18 -73.73 9.77
N MET A 764 -13.98 -74.49 10.54
CA MET A 764 -15.20 -75.11 10.04
C MET A 764 -16.36 -74.11 9.89
N SER A 765 -16.43 -73.08 10.74
CA SER A 765 -17.41 -71.98 10.62
C SER A 765 -17.12 -71.03 9.46
N LEU A 766 -15.83 -70.76 9.15
CA LEU A 766 -15.45 -69.99 7.96
C LEU A 766 -15.71 -70.75 6.65
N ALA A 767 -15.59 -72.09 6.64
CA ALA A 767 -15.89 -72.91 5.46
C ALA A 767 -17.40 -72.99 5.16
N GLN A 768 -18.27 -72.79 6.14
CA GLN A 768 -19.73 -72.77 5.96
C GLN A 768 -20.28 -71.39 5.55
N LEU A 769 -19.50 -70.31 5.66
CA LEU A 769 -19.97 -68.95 5.35
C LEU A 769 -19.98 -68.60 3.85
N ARG A 770 -19.63 -69.54 2.96
CA ARG A 770 -19.54 -69.29 1.50
C ARG A 770 -20.24 -70.34 0.64
N THR A 771 -21.43 -70.79 1.04
CA THR A 771 -22.39 -71.43 0.12
C THR A 771 -23.82 -71.23 0.63
N GLY A 772 -24.61 -70.44 -0.10
CA GLY A 772 -26.04 -70.24 0.17
C GLY A 772 -26.53 -68.89 -0.37
N GLY A 773 -26.87 -68.83 -1.65
CA GLY A 773 -27.56 -67.70 -2.27
C GLY A 773 -29.08 -67.89 -2.27
N ALA A 774 -29.80 -66.77 -2.22
CA ALA A 774 -31.01 -66.44 -2.97
C ALA A 774 -31.24 -64.93 -2.86
#